data_AF-A0A1G6W7G0-F1
#
_entry.id   AF-A0A1G6W7G0-F1
#
_cell.length_a   1.000
_cell.length_b   1.000
_cell.length_c   1.000
_cell.angle_alpha   90.00
_cell.angle_beta   90.00
_cell.angle_gamma   90.00
#
_symmetry.space_group_name_H-M   'P 1'
#
loop_
_entity.id
_entity.type
_entity.pdbx_description
1 polymer ?
#
loop_
_entity_poly.entity_id
_entity_poly.type
_entity_poly.pdbx_seq_one_letter_code
_entity_poly.pdbx_strand_id
1 'polypeptide(L)'
;MEVLYAAIACGVAAVLYGIVTRQSILSASAGSEKMQEIATAIQEGAQAYLNRQYRTIAIVGVVVAVILFVTLGQLAALGFVIGAVLSGVAGYIGMLISVKANVRTTEAASTSLQAGLTIAFRSGAVTGMLVAGLALLAVAGYYTVLTGPMGIDPTDRAVIDALVALGFGASLISIFARLGGGIFTKGADVGADLVGKVEAGIPEDDPRNPAVIADNVGDNVGDCAGMAADLFETYVVTIGATMVLSALFISSGAADIMQLPLIIGGGCILTSIIGTYFVKLGKSQSIMGALYKGFIVTAVLSAGVMWFAMDWALGGEMERVFQTASSSFTGRDLYYCGLIGLIVTGLIIWITEYYTGTDYRPVRSIAKSSETGHGTNVIQGLAISLESTALPTLVICAGIIVAYQLAGILGLGFAATAMLALAGMVVALDAYGPVTDNAGGIAEMAGLDETVRSRTDALDAVGNTTKAVTKGYAIGSAGLAALVLFGAYTADLNTYFSDVTVDFGLSNPYVVVGLFLGAMLPYLFGAMGMTAVGRAGGAVVEEVREQFRNNPGIMEGTSKPDYARSVDLLTKAAIKEMIIPSLLPVAAPVITYYLINAIAGQAAAFAALGALLLGVIVGGLFVALSMTAGGGAWDNAKKYIEDGNHGGKGSEAHKAAVTGDTVGDPYKDTAGPAVNPMIKITNIVALLLLAMLAH
;
A
#
# COMPACT_ATOMS: atom_id res chain seq x y z
N MET A 1 -5.45 -3.11 31.03
CA MET A 1 -4.43 -4.18 30.82
C MET A 1 -5.01 -5.42 30.13
N GLU A 2 -6.16 -5.96 30.57
CA GLU A 2 -6.75 -7.16 29.93
C GLU A 2 -7.03 -6.96 28.43
N VAL A 3 -7.60 -5.81 28.06
CA VAL A 3 -7.87 -5.44 26.65
C VAL A 3 -6.59 -5.44 25.81
N LEU A 4 -5.49 -4.91 26.35
CA LEU A 4 -4.20 -4.88 25.68
C LEU A 4 -3.63 -6.28 25.44
N TYR A 5 -3.69 -7.15 26.45
CA TYR A 5 -3.25 -8.54 26.30
C TYR A 5 -4.12 -9.32 25.32
N ALA A 6 -5.43 -9.05 25.26
CA ALA A 6 -6.32 -9.63 24.26
C ALA A 6 -5.97 -9.17 22.84
N ALA A 7 -5.70 -7.88 22.64
CA ALA A 7 -5.24 -7.36 21.34
C ALA A 7 -3.91 -7.99 20.91
N ILE A 8 -2.94 -8.10 21.82
CA ILE A 8 -1.67 -8.79 21.57
C ILE A 8 -1.90 -10.26 21.21
N ALA A 9 -2.77 -10.98 21.94
CA ALA A 9 -3.09 -12.37 21.66
C ALA A 9 -3.70 -12.54 20.25
N CYS A 10 -4.55 -11.61 19.80
CA CYS A 10 -5.07 -11.61 18.43
C CYS A 10 -3.96 -11.39 17.39
N GLY A 11 -3.02 -10.48 17.64
CA GLY A 11 -1.85 -10.28 16.79
C GLY A 11 -0.97 -11.53 16.70
N VAL A 12 -0.72 -12.20 17.83
CA VAL A 12 0.00 -13.50 17.88
C VAL A 12 -0.76 -14.57 17.10
N ALA A 13 -2.10 -14.64 17.23
CA ALA A 13 -2.92 -15.60 16.50
C ALA A 13 -2.79 -15.40 14.97
N ALA A 14 -2.69 -14.16 14.49
CA ALA A 14 -2.44 -13.85 13.08
C ALA A 14 -1.08 -14.40 12.60
N VAL A 15 -0.02 -14.18 13.39
CA VAL A 15 1.33 -14.68 13.09
C VAL A 15 1.35 -16.22 13.10
N LEU A 16 0.71 -16.85 14.09
CA LEU A 16 0.60 -18.31 14.17
C LEU A 16 -0.17 -18.88 12.97
N TYR A 17 -1.28 -18.27 12.58
CA TYR A 17 -2.01 -18.63 11.37
C TYR A 17 -1.10 -18.55 10.13
N GLY A 18 -0.31 -17.48 10.01
CA GLY A 18 0.67 -17.31 8.93
C GLY A 18 1.71 -18.44 8.91
N ILE A 19 2.25 -18.83 10.07
CA ILE A 19 3.21 -19.93 10.19
C ILE A 19 2.59 -21.27 9.76
N VAL A 20 1.40 -21.59 10.25
CA VAL A 20 0.69 -22.84 9.93
C VAL A 20 0.35 -22.90 8.43
N THR A 21 -0.19 -21.81 7.89
CA THR A 21 -0.60 -21.72 6.48
C THR A 21 0.62 -21.81 5.54
N ARG A 22 1.72 -21.15 5.90
CA ARG A 22 3.01 -21.28 5.22
C ARG A 22 3.47 -22.74 5.16
N GLN A 23 3.34 -23.50 6.24
CA GLN A 23 3.77 -24.89 6.26
C GLN A 23 2.96 -25.75 5.30
N SER A 24 1.65 -25.46 5.16
CA SER A 24 0.81 -26.11 4.15
C SER A 24 1.27 -25.81 2.72
N ILE A 25 1.69 -24.58 2.43
CA ILE A 25 2.23 -24.21 1.12
C ILE A 25 3.54 -24.95 0.87
N LEU A 26 4.47 -24.91 1.82
CA LEU A 26 5.79 -25.53 1.64
C LEU A 26 5.73 -27.06 1.48
N SER A 27 4.70 -27.71 2.02
CA SER A 27 4.45 -29.14 1.80
C SER A 27 3.93 -29.50 0.40
N ALA A 28 3.46 -28.52 -0.38
CA ALA A 28 3.08 -28.75 -1.77
C ALA A 28 4.31 -28.91 -2.68
N SER A 29 4.14 -29.69 -3.75
CA SER A 29 5.18 -29.94 -4.76
C SER A 29 5.66 -28.63 -5.39
N ALA A 30 6.98 -28.49 -5.55
CA ALA A 30 7.60 -27.36 -6.25
C ALA A 30 7.73 -27.59 -7.77
N GLY A 31 7.03 -28.59 -8.31
CA GLY A 31 7.05 -28.91 -9.73
C GLY A 31 8.39 -29.49 -10.22
N SER A 32 8.65 -29.35 -11.51
CA SER A 32 9.82 -29.91 -12.18
C SER A 32 11.14 -29.24 -11.76
N GLU A 33 12.27 -29.89 -12.05
CA GLU A 33 13.61 -29.31 -11.81
C GLU A 33 13.79 -27.97 -12.52
N LYS A 34 13.22 -27.82 -13.74
CA LYS A 34 13.28 -26.58 -14.50
C LYS A 34 12.52 -25.45 -13.81
N MET A 35 11.33 -25.73 -13.29
CA MET A 35 10.54 -24.77 -12.52
C MET A 35 11.28 -24.32 -11.25
N GLN A 36 11.95 -25.26 -10.58
CA GLN A 36 12.76 -24.97 -9.39
C GLN A 36 14.00 -24.13 -9.70
N GLU A 37 14.68 -24.35 -10.84
CA GLU A 37 15.79 -23.52 -11.31
C GLU A 37 15.35 -22.07 -11.49
N ILE A 38 14.23 -21.84 -12.19
CA ILE A 38 13.68 -20.50 -12.45
C ILE A 38 13.26 -19.82 -11.14
N ALA A 39 12.51 -20.52 -10.28
CA ALA A 39 12.07 -19.99 -9.01
C ALA A 39 13.26 -19.61 -8.10
N THR A 40 14.36 -20.38 -8.15
CA THR A 40 15.58 -20.07 -7.40
C THR A 40 16.25 -18.80 -7.92
N ALA A 41 16.32 -18.60 -9.23
CA ALA A 41 16.86 -17.37 -9.82
C ALA A 41 16.04 -16.13 -9.42
N ILE A 42 14.71 -16.23 -9.44
CA ILE A 42 13.81 -15.17 -8.95
C ILE A 42 14.07 -14.90 -7.46
N GLN A 43 14.22 -15.94 -6.65
CA GLN A 43 14.48 -15.81 -5.21
C GLN A 43 15.79 -15.11 -4.91
N GLU A 44 16.87 -15.49 -5.60
CA GLU A 44 18.18 -14.89 -5.44
C GLU A 44 18.17 -13.40 -5.84
N GLY A 45 17.54 -13.07 -6.97
CA GLY A 45 17.38 -11.70 -7.44
C GLY A 45 16.60 -10.82 -6.45
N ALA A 46 15.46 -11.31 -5.97
CA ALA A 46 14.61 -10.59 -5.02
C ALA A 46 15.31 -10.37 -3.66
N GLN A 47 16.01 -11.38 -3.15
CA GLN A 47 16.80 -11.24 -1.92
C GLN A 47 17.96 -10.27 -2.09
N ALA A 48 18.70 -10.35 -3.20
CA ALA A 48 19.82 -9.46 -3.48
C ALA A 48 19.37 -7.98 -3.54
N TYR A 49 18.26 -7.72 -4.24
CA TYR A 49 17.67 -6.39 -4.32
C TYR A 49 17.26 -5.87 -2.94
N LEU A 50 16.42 -6.61 -2.19
CA LEU A 50 15.92 -6.15 -0.89
C LEU A 50 17.06 -5.96 0.12
N ASN A 51 18.06 -6.85 0.15
CA ASN A 51 19.22 -6.69 1.02
C ASN A 51 19.98 -5.39 0.74
N ARG A 52 20.14 -5.02 -0.53
CA ARG A 52 20.82 -3.78 -0.93
C ARG A 52 19.97 -2.54 -0.66
N GLN A 53 18.67 -2.61 -0.93
CA GLN A 53 17.73 -1.53 -0.63
C GLN A 53 17.69 -1.27 0.88
N TYR A 54 17.50 -2.30 1.69
CA TYR A 54 17.39 -2.17 3.15
C TYR A 54 18.71 -1.73 3.79
N ARG A 55 19.87 -2.13 3.26
CA ARG A 55 21.15 -1.58 3.73
C ARG A 55 21.25 -0.08 3.49
N THR A 56 20.74 0.41 2.36
CA THR A 56 20.72 1.85 2.04
C THR A 56 19.75 2.59 2.96
N ILE A 57 18.55 2.04 3.15
CA ILE A 57 17.54 2.62 4.05
C ILE A 57 18.03 2.62 5.51
N ALA A 58 18.72 1.57 5.96
CA ALA A 58 19.24 1.47 7.32
C ALA A 58 20.22 2.59 7.66
N ILE A 59 21.03 3.06 6.70
CA ILE A 59 21.93 4.21 6.90
C ILE A 59 21.09 5.47 7.21
N VAL A 60 20.06 5.74 6.41
CA VAL A 60 19.14 6.85 6.64
C VAL A 60 18.40 6.69 7.97
N GLY A 61 17.92 5.49 8.26
CA GLY A 61 17.23 5.15 9.51
C GLY A 61 18.09 5.40 10.74
N VAL A 62 19.38 5.05 10.72
CA VAL A 62 20.31 5.34 11.83
C VAL A 62 20.47 6.84 12.05
N VAL A 63 20.63 7.62 10.98
CA VAL A 63 20.74 9.09 11.09
C VAL A 63 19.48 9.67 11.73
N VAL A 64 18.30 9.26 11.26
CA VAL A 64 17.02 9.71 11.81
C VAL A 64 16.84 9.27 13.26
N ALA A 65 17.19 8.03 13.60
CA ALA A 65 17.10 7.53 14.97
C ALA A 65 17.99 8.32 15.93
N VAL A 66 19.19 8.72 15.52
CA VAL A 66 20.08 9.59 16.31
C VAL A 66 19.46 10.97 16.50
N ILE A 67 18.87 11.56 15.46
CA ILE A 67 18.19 12.85 15.56
C ILE A 67 17.05 12.75 16.59
N LEU A 68 16.16 11.76 16.45
CA LEU A 68 15.04 11.54 17.39
C LEU A 68 15.51 11.28 18.82
N PHE A 69 16.61 10.53 18.99
CA PHE A 69 17.17 10.25 20.31
C PHE A 69 17.62 11.52 21.01
N VAL A 70 18.26 12.44 20.28
CA VAL A 70 18.77 13.70 20.81
C VAL A 70 17.64 14.71 21.06
N THR A 71 16.62 14.75 20.20
CA THR A 71 15.56 15.78 20.28
C THR A 71 14.34 15.35 21.09
N LEU A 72 13.84 14.12 20.91
CA LEU A 72 12.62 13.62 21.54
C LEU A 72 12.88 12.50 22.57
N GLY A 73 14.14 12.12 22.75
CA GLY A 73 14.58 11.16 23.75
C GLY A 73 14.54 9.70 23.32
N GLN A 74 14.94 8.82 24.25
CA GLN A 74 15.19 7.40 23.98
C GLN A 74 13.93 6.62 23.58
N LEU A 75 12.77 6.97 24.13
CA LEU A 75 11.52 6.26 23.85
C LEU A 75 11.08 6.52 22.41
N ALA A 76 11.02 7.78 21.97
CA ALA A 76 10.71 8.12 20.59
C ALA A 76 11.66 7.44 19.58
N ALA A 77 12.97 7.47 19.84
CA ALA A 77 13.95 6.79 18.99
C ALA A 77 13.74 5.27 18.94
N LEU A 78 13.42 4.64 20.08
CA LEU A 78 13.12 3.21 20.14
C LEU A 78 11.84 2.86 19.37
N GLY A 79 10.77 3.65 19.54
CA GLY A 79 9.52 3.50 18.79
C GLY A 79 9.78 3.54 17.28
N PHE A 80 10.53 4.53 16.82
CA PHE A 80 10.96 4.63 15.42
C PHE A 80 11.71 3.40 14.92
N VAL A 81 12.69 2.91 15.69
CA VAL A 81 13.44 1.70 15.29
C VAL A 81 12.53 0.47 15.23
N ILE A 82 11.62 0.29 16.20
CA ILE A 82 10.65 -0.82 16.21
C ILE A 82 9.77 -0.75 14.96
N GLY A 83 9.20 0.43 14.66
CA GLY A 83 8.35 0.63 13.48
C GLY A 83 9.08 0.33 12.18
N ALA A 84 10.31 0.82 12.05
CA ALA A 84 11.14 0.58 10.86
C ALA A 84 11.50 -0.90 10.70
N VAL A 85 11.96 -1.56 11.77
CA VAL A 85 12.35 -2.98 11.71
C VAL A 85 11.13 -3.85 11.37
N LEU A 86 9.99 -3.65 12.03
CA LEU A 86 8.81 -4.48 11.79
C LEU A 86 8.19 -4.25 10.41
N SER A 87 8.22 -3.01 9.90
CA SER A 87 7.82 -2.71 8.51
C SER A 87 8.72 -3.43 7.50
N GLY A 88 10.03 -3.37 7.72
CA GLY A 88 11.01 -4.09 6.89
C GLY A 88 10.81 -5.61 6.93
N VAL A 89 10.57 -6.17 8.12
CA VAL A 89 10.28 -7.59 8.32
C VAL A 89 8.99 -8.01 7.61
N ALA A 90 7.94 -7.20 7.68
CA ALA A 90 6.68 -7.47 6.98
C ALA A 90 6.89 -7.57 5.47
N GLY A 91 7.60 -6.60 4.87
CA GLY A 91 7.95 -6.63 3.45
C GLY A 91 8.82 -7.84 3.06
N TYR A 92 9.85 -8.15 3.85
CA TYR A 92 10.79 -9.23 3.54
C TYR A 92 10.14 -10.61 3.64
N ILE A 93 9.34 -10.85 4.68
CA ILE A 93 8.63 -12.13 4.83
C ILE A 93 7.57 -12.29 3.74
N GLY A 94 6.85 -11.21 3.39
CA GLY A 94 5.90 -11.20 2.27
C GLY A 94 6.56 -11.64 0.95
N MET A 95 7.70 -11.05 0.60
CA MET A 95 8.48 -11.46 -0.56
C MET A 95 8.89 -12.94 -0.49
N LEU A 96 9.44 -13.40 0.63
CA LEU A 96 9.92 -14.78 0.76
C LEU A 96 8.80 -15.82 0.61
N ILE A 97 7.59 -15.52 1.11
CA ILE A 97 6.47 -16.44 0.93
C ILE A 97 5.94 -16.40 -0.50
N SER A 98 5.88 -15.22 -1.12
CA SER A 98 5.47 -15.04 -2.52
C SER A 98 6.33 -15.88 -3.46
N VAL A 99 7.67 -15.75 -3.37
CA VAL A 99 8.61 -16.50 -4.22
C VAL A 99 8.60 -18.00 -3.92
N LYS A 100 8.24 -18.45 -2.71
CA LYS A 100 8.10 -19.89 -2.46
C LYS A 100 6.77 -20.44 -2.95
N ALA A 101 5.75 -19.59 -3.06
CA ALA A 101 4.42 -19.96 -3.49
C ALA A 101 4.26 -19.94 -5.00
N ASN A 102 4.91 -19.03 -5.74
CA ASN A 102 4.74 -18.87 -7.20
C ASN A 102 4.90 -20.21 -7.96
N VAL A 103 5.99 -20.94 -7.73
CA VAL A 103 6.30 -22.22 -8.39
C VAL A 103 5.30 -23.32 -8.01
N ARG A 104 4.79 -23.26 -6.78
CA ARG A 104 3.78 -24.20 -6.27
C ARG A 104 2.39 -23.88 -6.81
N THR A 105 2.12 -22.61 -7.06
CA THR A 105 0.92 -22.15 -7.75
C THR A 105 0.94 -22.64 -9.20
N THR A 106 2.07 -22.53 -9.90
CA THR A 106 2.24 -23.08 -11.26
C THR A 106 1.98 -24.59 -11.29
N GLU A 107 2.63 -25.34 -10.39
CA GLU A 107 2.43 -26.79 -10.27
C GLU A 107 0.98 -27.14 -9.94
N ALA A 108 0.34 -26.42 -9.01
CA ALA A 108 -1.07 -26.65 -8.67
C ALA A 108 -2.02 -26.30 -9.83
N ALA A 109 -1.71 -25.28 -10.62
CA ALA A 109 -2.47 -24.89 -11.81
C ALA A 109 -2.43 -25.96 -12.90
N SER A 110 -1.38 -26.79 -12.96
CA SER A 110 -1.34 -27.97 -13.86
C SER A 110 -2.48 -28.96 -13.55
N THR A 111 -2.85 -29.08 -12.27
CA THR A 111 -3.93 -29.97 -11.83
C THR A 111 -5.31 -29.33 -12.04
N SER A 112 -5.54 -28.13 -11.51
CA SER A 112 -6.82 -27.41 -11.70
C SER A 112 -6.74 -25.93 -11.33
N LEU A 113 -7.69 -25.15 -11.84
CA LEU A 113 -7.83 -23.73 -11.50
C LEU A 113 -8.05 -23.51 -9.99
N GLN A 114 -8.89 -24.34 -9.34
CA GLN A 114 -9.13 -24.26 -7.90
C GLN A 114 -7.86 -24.55 -7.09
N ALA A 115 -7.02 -25.49 -7.52
CA ALA A 115 -5.78 -25.81 -6.82
C ALA A 115 -4.79 -24.64 -6.92
N GLY A 116 -4.62 -24.06 -8.12
CA GLY A 116 -3.83 -22.84 -8.32
C GLY A 116 -4.30 -21.68 -7.44
N LEU A 117 -5.60 -21.36 -7.49
CA LEU A 117 -6.21 -20.33 -6.64
C LEU A 117 -5.95 -20.58 -5.15
N THR A 118 -6.04 -21.84 -4.70
CA THR A 118 -5.90 -22.17 -3.28
C THR A 118 -4.49 -21.89 -2.77
N ILE A 119 -3.45 -22.23 -3.54
CA ILE A 119 -2.05 -21.98 -3.15
C ILE A 119 -1.74 -20.48 -3.21
N ALA A 120 -2.12 -19.82 -4.30
CA ALA A 120 -1.91 -18.39 -4.48
C ALA A 120 -2.59 -17.56 -3.38
N PHE A 121 -3.88 -17.82 -3.12
CA PHE A 121 -4.62 -17.08 -2.10
C PHE A 121 -4.10 -17.37 -0.69
N ARG A 122 -3.70 -18.62 -0.38
CA ARG A 122 -3.05 -18.92 0.91
C ARG A 122 -1.74 -18.16 1.09
N SER A 123 -0.95 -17.98 0.02
CA SER A 123 0.25 -17.15 0.06
C SER A 123 -0.09 -15.72 0.42
N GLY A 124 -1.08 -15.14 -0.27
CA GLY A 124 -1.61 -13.81 0.05
C GLY A 124 -2.09 -13.71 1.50
N ALA A 125 -2.85 -14.70 1.98
CA ALA A 125 -3.34 -14.76 3.35
C ALA A 125 -2.23 -14.81 4.40
N VAL A 126 -1.10 -15.48 4.12
CA VAL A 126 0.09 -15.44 4.99
C VAL A 126 0.61 -14.01 5.09
N THR A 127 0.81 -13.33 3.95
CA THR A 127 1.30 -11.95 3.92
C THR A 127 0.33 -11.01 4.64
N GLY A 128 -0.97 -11.11 4.37
CA GLY A 128 -1.98 -10.23 4.96
C GLY A 128 -2.12 -10.38 6.47
N MET A 129 -2.22 -11.62 6.98
CA MET A 129 -2.28 -11.84 8.43
C MET A 129 -0.98 -11.45 9.13
N LEU A 130 0.17 -11.63 8.48
CA LEU A 130 1.45 -11.20 9.02
C LEU A 130 1.57 -9.67 9.07
N VAL A 131 1.16 -8.97 8.03
CA VAL A 131 1.15 -7.49 7.99
C VAL A 131 0.25 -6.94 9.10
N ALA A 132 -1.02 -7.37 9.17
CA ALA A 132 -1.96 -6.90 10.18
C ALA A 132 -1.54 -7.31 11.60
N GLY A 133 -1.06 -8.55 11.76
CA GLY A 133 -0.61 -9.09 13.05
C GLY A 133 0.63 -8.37 13.58
N LEU A 134 1.67 -8.19 12.76
CA LEU A 134 2.87 -7.47 13.17
C LEU A 134 2.57 -5.99 13.43
N ALA A 135 1.70 -5.36 12.65
CA ALA A 135 1.31 -3.96 12.87
C ALA A 135 0.57 -3.79 14.20
N LEU A 136 -0.39 -4.69 14.51
CA LEU A 136 -1.07 -4.68 15.80
C LEU A 136 -0.10 -4.97 16.96
N LEU A 137 0.82 -5.93 16.80
CA LEU A 137 1.83 -6.23 17.81
C LEU A 137 2.80 -5.07 18.02
N ALA A 138 3.15 -4.32 16.98
CA ALA A 138 4.00 -3.14 17.07
C ALA A 138 3.34 -2.09 17.97
N VAL A 139 2.10 -1.71 17.67
CA VAL A 139 1.39 -0.66 18.41
C VAL A 139 0.98 -1.15 19.80
N ALA A 140 0.27 -2.27 19.90
CA ALA A 140 -0.23 -2.80 21.17
C ALA A 140 0.90 -3.23 22.10
N GLY A 141 1.91 -3.92 21.56
CA GLY A 141 3.06 -4.38 22.34
C GLY A 141 3.87 -3.21 22.89
N TYR A 142 4.18 -2.22 22.04
CA TYR A 142 4.96 -1.07 22.48
C TYR A 142 4.21 -0.22 23.49
N TYR A 143 2.93 0.09 23.23
CA TYR A 143 2.07 0.80 24.19
C TYR A 143 1.93 0.07 25.53
N THR A 144 1.81 -1.27 25.52
CA THR A 144 1.73 -2.08 26.74
C THR A 144 3.02 -2.04 27.56
N VAL A 145 4.19 -2.03 26.91
CA VAL A 145 5.48 -1.92 27.60
C VAL A 145 5.62 -0.55 28.29
N LEU A 146 5.22 0.52 27.61
CA LEU A 146 5.31 1.88 28.15
C LEU A 146 4.36 2.10 29.34
N THR A 147 3.12 1.65 29.23
CA THR A 147 2.07 1.92 30.23
C THR A 147 1.98 0.88 31.33
N GLY A 148 2.42 -0.36 31.07
CA GLY A 148 2.42 -1.45 32.04
C GLY A 148 3.73 -1.50 32.84
N PRO A 149 4.75 -2.28 32.41
CA PRO A 149 6.01 -2.45 33.14
C PRO A 149 6.75 -1.15 33.46
N MET A 150 6.73 -0.16 32.57
CA MET A 150 7.38 1.13 32.79
C MET A 150 6.52 2.11 33.60
N GLY A 151 5.22 1.84 33.73
CA GLY A 151 4.28 2.62 34.56
C GLY A 151 4.10 4.08 34.13
N ILE A 152 4.37 4.41 32.87
CA ILE A 152 4.16 5.75 32.33
C ILE A 152 2.66 5.97 32.13
N ASP A 153 2.15 7.16 32.45
CA ASP A 153 0.74 7.47 32.23
C ASP A 153 0.38 7.32 30.73
N PRO A 154 -0.74 6.65 30.39
CA PRO A 154 -1.20 6.48 29.01
C PRO A 154 -1.25 7.74 28.16
N THR A 155 -1.57 8.87 28.79
CA THR A 155 -1.76 10.17 28.13
C THR A 155 -0.51 11.05 28.18
N ASP A 156 0.58 10.54 28.78
CA ASP A 156 1.86 11.25 28.85
C ASP A 156 2.43 11.50 27.45
N ARG A 157 3.10 12.65 27.28
CA ARG A 157 3.76 13.02 26.03
C ARG A 157 4.84 12.02 25.63
N ALA A 158 5.54 11.42 26.58
CA ALA A 158 6.49 10.36 26.31
C ALA A 158 5.85 9.15 25.59
N VAL A 159 4.59 8.82 25.88
CA VAL A 159 3.85 7.74 25.20
C VAL A 159 3.38 8.21 23.82
N ILE A 160 2.82 9.42 23.74
CA ILE A 160 2.30 10.00 22.50
C ILE A 160 3.41 10.13 21.45
N ASP A 161 4.52 10.77 21.80
CA ASP A 161 5.65 10.99 20.89
C ASP A 161 6.29 9.66 20.46
N ALA A 162 6.30 8.67 21.36
CA ALA A 162 6.78 7.33 21.07
C ALA A 162 5.90 6.59 20.06
N LEU A 163 4.56 6.74 20.13
CA LEU A 163 3.63 6.19 19.15
C LEU A 163 3.73 6.89 17.79
N VAL A 164 3.86 8.23 17.78
CA VAL A 164 4.07 9.00 16.55
C VAL A 164 5.39 8.61 15.88
N ALA A 165 6.46 8.49 16.65
CA ALA A 165 7.77 8.06 16.15
C ALA A 165 7.74 6.61 15.62
N LEU A 166 6.97 5.72 16.26
CA LEU A 166 6.75 4.36 15.75
C LEU A 166 6.06 4.37 14.37
N GLY A 167 5.06 5.22 14.18
CA GLY A 167 4.46 5.47 12.85
C GLY A 167 5.50 5.98 11.85
N PHE A 168 6.31 6.97 12.25
CA PHE A 168 7.36 7.53 11.39
C PHE A 168 8.37 6.49 10.90
N GLY A 169 8.80 5.60 11.79
CA GLY A 169 9.70 4.50 11.45
C GLY A 169 9.10 3.56 10.41
N ALA A 170 7.82 3.21 10.57
CA ALA A 170 7.11 2.41 9.60
C ALA A 170 7.02 3.11 8.22
N SER A 171 6.79 4.43 8.21
CA SER A 171 6.63 5.23 6.99
C SER A 171 7.93 5.37 6.22
N LEU A 172 9.04 5.54 6.93
CA LEU A 172 10.36 5.61 6.30
C LEU A 172 10.61 4.37 5.43
N ILE A 173 10.35 3.16 5.93
CA ILE A 173 10.54 1.95 5.12
C ILE A 173 9.55 1.91 3.95
N SER A 174 8.28 2.22 4.20
CA SER A 174 7.22 2.16 3.19
C SER A 174 7.53 2.99 1.94
N ILE A 175 7.94 4.26 2.09
CA ILE A 175 8.20 5.13 0.92
C ILE A 175 9.35 4.59 0.05
N PHE A 176 10.44 4.15 0.67
CA PHE A 176 11.58 3.63 -0.08
C PHE A 176 11.27 2.27 -0.70
N ALA A 177 10.57 1.40 0.02
CA ALA A 177 10.15 0.09 -0.48
C ALA A 177 9.22 0.24 -1.69
N ARG A 178 8.20 1.11 -1.59
CA ARG A 178 7.21 1.33 -2.65
C ARG A 178 7.79 2.04 -3.86
N LEU A 179 8.50 3.14 -3.67
CA LEU A 179 9.09 3.91 -4.77
C LEU A 179 10.24 3.14 -5.43
N GLY A 180 11.18 2.63 -4.64
CA GLY A 180 12.34 1.90 -5.17
C GLY A 180 11.91 0.60 -5.84
N GLY A 181 11.06 -0.19 -5.18
CA GLY A 181 10.51 -1.42 -5.73
C GLY A 181 9.74 -1.16 -7.02
N GLY A 182 8.91 -0.11 -7.06
CA GLY A 182 8.18 0.36 -8.24
C GLY A 182 9.10 0.71 -9.42
N ILE A 183 10.15 1.49 -9.18
CA ILE A 183 11.14 1.84 -10.22
C ILE A 183 11.83 0.58 -10.77
N PHE A 184 12.14 -0.38 -9.89
CA PHE A 184 12.76 -1.64 -10.28
C PHE A 184 11.82 -2.48 -11.15
N THR A 185 10.61 -2.78 -10.67
CA THR A 185 9.65 -3.65 -11.39
C THR A 185 9.24 -3.02 -12.72
N LYS A 186 8.76 -1.78 -12.73
CA LYS A 186 8.30 -1.16 -13.98
C LYS A 186 9.44 -0.79 -14.93
N GLY A 187 10.65 -0.59 -14.41
CA GLY A 187 11.83 -0.49 -15.26
C GLY A 187 12.15 -1.81 -15.97
N ALA A 188 11.95 -2.94 -15.30
CA ALA A 188 12.11 -4.27 -15.89
C ALA A 188 11.01 -4.59 -16.89
N ASP A 189 9.75 -4.45 -16.48
CA ASP A 189 8.52 -4.72 -17.23
C ASP A 189 8.51 -3.97 -18.58
N VAL A 190 8.63 -2.63 -18.53
CA VAL A 190 8.67 -1.80 -19.75
C VAL A 190 9.84 -2.19 -20.67
N GLY A 191 11.00 -2.54 -20.10
CA GLY A 191 12.16 -2.95 -20.88
C GLY A 191 11.99 -4.33 -21.54
N ALA A 192 11.45 -5.28 -20.78
CA ALA A 192 11.19 -6.64 -21.23
C ALA A 192 10.12 -6.65 -22.32
N ASP A 193 9.03 -5.94 -22.11
CA ASP A 193 7.87 -5.93 -23.01
C ASP A 193 8.12 -5.20 -24.32
N LEU A 194 8.77 -4.02 -24.28
CA LEU A 194 9.05 -3.26 -25.50
C LEU A 194 9.98 -4.06 -26.43
N VAL A 195 11.08 -4.59 -25.91
CA VAL A 195 12.03 -5.30 -26.78
C VAL A 195 11.54 -6.70 -27.12
N GLY A 196 10.93 -7.41 -26.16
CA GLY A 196 10.41 -8.76 -26.37
C GLY A 196 9.18 -8.78 -27.29
N LYS A 197 8.08 -8.15 -26.87
CA LYS A 197 6.79 -8.24 -27.57
C LYS A 197 6.75 -7.37 -28.83
N VAL A 198 7.24 -6.13 -28.75
CA VAL A 198 7.06 -5.14 -29.84
C VAL A 198 8.17 -5.23 -30.89
N GLU A 199 9.44 -5.36 -30.48
CA GLU A 199 10.58 -5.38 -31.41
C GLU A 199 10.90 -6.79 -31.91
N ALA A 200 11.04 -7.76 -31.00
CA ALA A 200 11.48 -9.12 -31.33
C ALA A 200 10.32 -10.06 -31.69
N GLY A 201 9.09 -9.74 -31.29
CA GLY A 201 7.90 -10.57 -31.53
C GLY A 201 7.93 -11.91 -30.79
N ILE A 202 8.64 -12.00 -29.66
CA ILE A 202 8.64 -13.18 -28.79
C ILE A 202 7.51 -13.09 -27.75
N PRO A 203 7.03 -14.23 -27.21
CA PRO A 203 6.03 -14.24 -26.14
C PRO A 203 6.42 -13.39 -24.92
N GLU A 204 5.39 -13.00 -24.16
CA GLU A 204 5.55 -12.51 -22.77
C GLU A 204 6.29 -13.54 -21.93
N ASP A 205 7.13 -13.11 -21.00
CA ASP A 205 7.91 -14.01 -20.13
C ASP A 205 8.83 -15.03 -20.84
N ASP A 206 9.17 -14.81 -22.11
CA ASP A 206 10.01 -15.76 -22.85
C ASP A 206 11.41 -15.86 -22.20
N PRO A 207 11.94 -17.08 -21.96
CA PRO A 207 13.23 -17.26 -21.30
C PRO A 207 14.40 -16.70 -22.11
N ARG A 208 14.24 -16.42 -23.40
CA ARG A 208 15.26 -15.75 -24.22
C ARG A 208 15.43 -14.28 -23.83
N ASN A 209 14.42 -13.66 -23.23
CA ASN A 209 14.48 -12.25 -22.84
C ASN A 209 15.37 -12.06 -21.59
N PRO A 210 16.50 -11.32 -21.66
CA PRO A 210 17.38 -11.10 -20.52
C PRO A 210 16.75 -10.31 -19.37
N ALA A 211 15.61 -9.65 -19.59
CA ALA A 211 14.91 -8.88 -18.55
C ALA A 211 13.84 -9.68 -17.79
N VAL A 212 13.43 -10.87 -18.25
CA VAL A 212 12.30 -11.62 -17.67
C VAL A 212 12.48 -11.97 -16.18
N ILE A 213 13.69 -12.35 -15.78
CA ILE A 213 13.98 -12.63 -14.37
C ILE A 213 13.89 -11.34 -13.55
N ALA A 214 14.35 -10.20 -14.09
CA ALA A 214 14.24 -8.93 -13.39
C ALA A 214 12.78 -8.48 -13.24
N ASP A 215 11.95 -8.77 -14.24
CA ASP A 215 10.52 -8.50 -14.21
C ASP A 215 9.82 -9.30 -13.10
N ASN A 216 9.99 -10.62 -13.12
CA ASN A 216 9.44 -11.51 -12.11
C ASN A 216 10.00 -11.22 -10.70
N VAL A 217 11.27 -10.81 -10.57
CA VAL A 217 11.84 -10.30 -9.32
C VAL A 217 11.12 -9.03 -8.88
N GLY A 218 10.83 -8.14 -9.83
CA GLY A 218 10.10 -6.90 -9.68
C GLY A 218 8.77 -7.08 -8.96
N ASP A 219 7.94 -8.02 -9.39
CA ASP A 219 6.63 -8.27 -8.76
C ASP A 219 6.75 -8.60 -7.27
N ASN A 220 7.81 -9.32 -6.91
CA ASN A 220 8.05 -9.71 -5.52
C ASN A 220 8.59 -8.56 -4.66
N VAL A 221 9.42 -7.67 -5.23
CA VAL A 221 10.05 -6.57 -4.46
C VAL A 221 9.22 -5.28 -4.45
N GLY A 222 8.46 -5.02 -5.52
CA GLY A 222 7.57 -3.86 -5.65
C GLY A 222 6.16 -4.18 -5.18
N ASP A 223 5.50 -5.10 -5.89
CA ASP A 223 4.07 -5.38 -5.70
C ASP A 223 3.80 -6.17 -4.42
N CYS A 224 4.71 -7.05 -3.99
CA CYS A 224 4.57 -7.78 -2.73
C CYS A 224 5.23 -7.06 -1.54
N ALA A 225 6.57 -6.91 -1.54
CA ALA A 225 7.27 -6.33 -0.38
C ALA A 225 6.91 -4.86 -0.14
N GLY A 226 6.90 -4.05 -1.20
CA GLY A 226 6.52 -2.64 -1.13
C GLY A 226 5.09 -2.45 -0.64
N MET A 227 4.15 -3.29 -1.10
CA MET A 227 2.77 -3.21 -0.63
C MET A 227 2.62 -3.63 0.83
N ALA A 228 3.28 -4.73 1.23
CA ALA A 228 3.23 -5.19 2.61
C ALA A 228 3.77 -4.11 3.58
N ALA A 229 4.84 -3.41 3.22
CA ALA A 229 5.37 -2.29 4.00
C ALA A 229 4.41 -1.08 4.05
N ASP A 230 3.75 -0.73 2.94
CA ASP A 230 2.81 0.39 2.88
C ASP A 230 1.52 0.13 3.67
N LEU A 231 0.95 -1.07 3.59
CA LEU A 231 -0.23 -1.40 4.41
C LEU A 231 0.10 -1.68 5.87
N PHE A 232 1.29 -2.21 6.18
CA PHE A 232 1.79 -2.25 7.56
C PHE A 232 1.84 -0.85 8.15
N GLU A 233 2.45 0.09 7.43
CA GLU A 233 2.54 1.46 7.89
C GLU A 233 1.18 2.14 7.99
N THR A 234 0.31 1.98 6.98
CA THR A 234 -1.03 2.59 7.01
C THR A 234 -1.80 2.14 8.24
N TYR A 235 -1.70 0.86 8.59
CA TYR A 235 -2.30 0.30 9.80
C TYR A 235 -1.73 0.92 11.07
N VAL A 236 -0.39 0.91 11.22
CA VAL A 236 0.31 1.46 12.38
C VAL A 236 -0.01 2.95 12.59
N VAL A 237 0.08 3.75 11.53
CA VAL A 237 -0.16 5.19 11.57
C VAL A 237 -1.62 5.50 11.88
N THR A 238 -2.57 4.78 11.27
CA THR A 238 -4.00 5.06 11.49
C THR A 238 -4.44 4.72 12.91
N ILE A 239 -4.05 3.54 13.39
CA ILE A 239 -4.38 3.12 14.77
C ILE A 239 -3.65 4.02 15.77
N GLY A 240 -2.35 4.25 15.57
CA GLY A 240 -1.55 5.14 16.42
C GLY A 240 -2.11 6.56 16.47
N ALA A 241 -2.47 7.15 15.33
CA ALA A 241 -3.06 8.48 15.27
C ALA A 241 -4.41 8.55 15.97
N THR A 242 -5.25 7.51 15.87
CA THR A 242 -6.54 7.45 16.59
C THR A 242 -6.32 7.37 18.10
N MET A 243 -5.30 6.62 18.56
CA MET A 243 -4.90 6.59 19.97
C MET A 243 -4.40 7.97 20.43
N VAL A 244 -3.52 8.60 19.66
CA VAL A 244 -2.98 9.94 19.97
C VAL A 244 -4.09 10.98 20.04
N LEU A 245 -5.02 11.00 19.08
CA LEU A 245 -6.19 11.88 19.16
C LEU A 245 -7.02 11.63 20.41
N SER A 246 -7.20 10.37 20.79
CA SER A 246 -7.95 10.01 21.99
C SER A 246 -7.27 10.54 23.25
N ALA A 247 -5.94 10.50 23.31
CA ALA A 247 -5.16 11.08 24.40
C ALA A 247 -5.28 12.60 24.46
N LEU A 248 -5.28 13.27 23.30
CA LEU A 248 -5.20 14.74 23.21
C LEU A 248 -6.56 15.44 23.37
N PHE A 249 -7.66 14.83 22.90
CA PHE A 249 -8.96 15.50 22.84
C PHE A 249 -9.94 15.09 23.94
N ILE A 250 -9.69 14.00 24.66
CA ILE A 250 -10.62 13.46 25.66
C ILE A 250 -10.19 13.91 27.06
N SER A 251 -11.09 14.62 27.76
CA SER A 251 -10.79 15.18 29.08
C SER A 251 -10.80 14.15 30.21
N SER A 252 -11.55 13.05 30.07
CA SER A 252 -11.61 11.98 31.07
C SER A 252 -11.92 10.63 30.41
N GLY A 253 -11.24 9.57 30.87
CA GLY A 253 -11.37 8.23 30.27
C GLY A 253 -10.63 8.05 28.94
N ALA A 254 -9.68 8.94 28.61
CA ALA A 254 -8.88 8.85 27.39
C ALA A 254 -8.19 7.48 27.23
N ALA A 255 -7.63 6.94 28.32
CA ALA A 255 -6.97 5.63 28.32
C ALA A 255 -7.90 4.46 27.92
N ASP A 256 -9.20 4.56 28.21
CA ASP A 256 -10.19 3.55 27.82
C ASP A 256 -10.40 3.59 26.30
N ILE A 257 -10.56 4.79 25.75
CA ILE A 257 -10.77 5.01 24.30
C ILE A 257 -9.50 4.68 23.49
N MET A 258 -8.30 4.98 24.02
CA MET A 258 -7.02 4.60 23.38
C MET A 258 -6.87 3.09 23.17
N GLN A 259 -7.53 2.25 23.98
CA GLN A 259 -7.44 0.80 23.83
C GLN A 259 -8.42 0.26 22.76
N LEU A 260 -9.46 1.02 22.39
CA LEU A 260 -10.49 0.55 21.46
C LEU A 260 -9.98 0.28 20.05
N PRO A 261 -9.15 1.14 19.41
CA PRO A 261 -8.60 0.85 18.10
C PRO A 261 -7.83 -0.48 18.05
N LEU A 262 -7.13 -0.82 19.13
CA LEU A 262 -6.34 -2.05 19.24
C LEU A 262 -7.23 -3.29 19.29
N ILE A 263 -8.30 -3.27 20.09
CA ILE A 263 -9.20 -4.43 20.20
C ILE A 263 -10.11 -4.57 18.97
N ILE A 264 -10.50 -3.46 18.33
CA ILE A 264 -11.16 -3.47 17.02
C ILE A 264 -10.24 -4.16 15.99
N GLY A 265 -8.98 -3.72 15.90
CA GLY A 265 -7.98 -4.34 15.05
C GLY A 265 -7.79 -5.84 15.34
N GLY A 266 -7.67 -6.21 16.61
CA GLY A 266 -7.52 -7.60 17.05
C GLY A 266 -8.73 -8.48 16.70
N GLY A 267 -9.95 -8.00 16.97
CA GLY A 267 -11.18 -8.71 16.64
C GLY A 267 -11.34 -8.92 15.14
N CYS A 268 -11.07 -7.90 14.32
CA CYS A 268 -11.17 -7.98 12.86
C CYS A 268 -10.08 -8.85 12.21
N ILE A 269 -8.93 -9.03 12.86
CA ILE A 269 -7.94 -10.03 12.44
C ILE A 269 -8.53 -11.44 12.53
N LEU A 270 -9.24 -11.76 13.62
CA LEU A 270 -9.85 -13.08 13.79
C LEU A 270 -10.94 -13.34 12.75
N THR A 271 -11.77 -12.35 12.45
CA THR A 271 -12.78 -12.45 11.38
C THR A 271 -12.13 -12.57 10.01
N SER A 272 -10.99 -11.92 9.78
CA SER A 272 -10.22 -12.08 8.53
C SER A 272 -9.67 -13.49 8.38
N ILE A 273 -9.13 -14.08 9.46
CA ILE A 273 -8.72 -15.50 9.48
C ILE A 273 -9.90 -16.39 9.09
N ILE A 274 -11.07 -16.19 9.69
CA ILE A 274 -12.29 -16.96 9.37
C ILE A 274 -12.65 -16.77 7.89
N GLY A 275 -12.64 -15.53 7.40
CA GLY A 275 -12.97 -15.20 6.01
C GLY A 275 -12.09 -15.91 4.99
N THR A 276 -10.81 -16.17 5.30
CA THR A 276 -9.90 -16.86 4.38
C THR A 276 -10.42 -18.25 3.98
N TYR A 277 -11.11 -18.96 4.88
CA TYR A 277 -11.64 -20.30 4.61
C TYR A 277 -12.87 -20.31 3.68
N PHE A 278 -13.48 -19.14 3.44
CA PHE A 278 -14.64 -18.97 2.56
C PHE A 278 -14.26 -18.66 1.11
N VAL A 279 -12.98 -18.40 0.82
CA VAL A 279 -12.46 -18.19 -0.54
C VAL A 279 -12.32 -19.53 -1.26
N LYS A 280 -13.36 -19.89 -2.01
CA LYS A 280 -13.45 -21.12 -2.81
C LYS A 280 -14.29 -20.85 -4.06
N LEU A 281 -13.92 -21.44 -5.20
CA LEU A 281 -14.68 -21.30 -6.44
C LEU A 281 -16.10 -21.84 -6.26
N GLY A 282 -17.07 -21.08 -6.76
CA GLY A 282 -18.46 -21.49 -6.86
C GLY A 282 -18.74 -22.29 -8.13
N LYS A 283 -20.03 -22.56 -8.36
CA LYS A 283 -20.51 -23.23 -9.58
C LYS A 283 -20.16 -22.48 -10.86
N SER A 284 -20.09 -21.14 -10.80
CA SER A 284 -19.73 -20.27 -11.92
C SER A 284 -18.22 -20.21 -12.21
N GLN A 285 -17.37 -20.84 -11.38
CA GLN A 285 -15.91 -20.77 -11.48
C GLN A 285 -15.34 -19.34 -11.51
N SER A 286 -16.10 -18.34 -11.05
CA SER A 286 -15.63 -16.96 -10.94
C SER A 286 -14.62 -16.83 -9.79
N ILE A 287 -13.38 -16.47 -10.13
CA ILE A 287 -12.30 -16.24 -9.17
C ILE A 287 -12.61 -14.99 -8.33
N MET A 288 -12.99 -13.88 -8.97
CA MET A 288 -13.35 -12.64 -8.26
C MET A 288 -14.53 -12.85 -7.29
N GLY A 289 -15.55 -13.62 -7.70
CA GLY A 289 -16.67 -13.96 -6.83
C GLY A 289 -16.25 -14.79 -5.59
N ALA A 290 -15.22 -15.64 -5.72
CA ALA A 290 -14.67 -16.38 -4.59
C ALA A 290 -13.92 -15.46 -3.62
N LEU A 291 -13.13 -14.52 -4.14
CA LEU A 291 -12.39 -13.53 -3.36
C LEU A 291 -13.35 -12.60 -2.60
N TYR A 292 -14.38 -12.08 -3.27
CA TYR A 292 -15.39 -11.24 -2.61
C TYR A 292 -16.24 -11.96 -1.60
N LYS A 293 -16.51 -13.26 -1.78
CA LYS A 293 -17.18 -14.05 -0.76
C LYS A 293 -16.38 -14.04 0.55
N GLY A 294 -15.06 -14.22 0.48
CA GLY A 294 -14.18 -14.13 1.66
C GLY A 294 -14.18 -12.74 2.28
N PHE A 295 -14.10 -11.69 1.45
CA PHE A 295 -14.15 -10.30 1.90
C PHE A 295 -15.47 -9.95 2.59
N ILE A 296 -16.63 -10.26 1.99
CA ILE A 296 -17.95 -9.96 2.54
C ILE A 296 -18.15 -10.67 3.87
N VAL A 297 -17.77 -11.95 3.97
CA VAL A 297 -17.83 -12.69 5.25
C VAL A 297 -16.98 -11.99 6.31
N THR A 298 -15.77 -11.56 5.95
CA THR A 298 -14.90 -10.82 6.86
C THR A 298 -15.54 -9.52 7.31
N ALA A 299 -16.08 -8.71 6.40
CA ALA A 299 -16.66 -7.41 6.71
C ALA A 299 -17.91 -7.53 7.60
N VAL A 300 -18.82 -8.47 7.29
CA VAL A 300 -20.04 -8.69 8.07
C VAL A 300 -19.73 -9.22 9.48
N LEU A 301 -18.80 -10.18 9.59
CA LEU A 301 -18.37 -10.67 10.90
C LEU A 301 -17.65 -9.58 11.70
N SER A 302 -16.84 -8.74 11.04
CA SER A 302 -16.15 -7.61 11.67
C SER A 302 -17.14 -6.60 12.24
N ALA A 303 -18.22 -6.28 11.51
CA ALA A 303 -19.29 -5.43 12.02
C ALA A 303 -19.84 -5.95 13.37
N GLY A 304 -20.11 -7.26 13.47
CA GLY A 304 -20.57 -7.86 14.72
C GLY A 304 -19.49 -7.89 15.82
N VAL A 305 -18.28 -8.34 15.49
CA VAL A 305 -17.18 -8.50 16.45
C VAL A 305 -16.75 -7.15 17.04
N MET A 306 -16.74 -6.07 16.25
CA MET A 306 -16.43 -4.74 16.75
C MET A 306 -17.35 -4.31 17.88
N TRP A 307 -18.67 -4.55 17.76
CA TRP A 307 -19.62 -4.23 18.83
C TRP A 307 -19.24 -4.91 20.14
N PHE A 308 -19.09 -6.24 20.11
CA PHE A 308 -18.78 -7.02 21.32
C PHE A 308 -17.39 -6.70 21.89
N ALA A 309 -16.40 -6.46 21.02
CA ALA A 309 -15.06 -6.09 21.43
C ALA A 309 -15.03 -4.72 22.14
N MET A 310 -15.73 -3.73 21.60
CA MET A 310 -15.84 -2.40 22.18
C MET A 310 -16.65 -2.41 23.48
N ASP A 311 -17.79 -3.11 23.49
CA ASP A 311 -18.64 -3.24 24.68
C ASP A 311 -17.87 -3.89 25.84
N TRP A 312 -17.16 -4.98 25.58
CA TRP A 312 -16.30 -5.62 26.58
C TRP A 312 -15.17 -4.70 27.07
N ALA A 313 -14.49 -4.01 26.14
CA ALA A 313 -13.39 -3.10 26.50
C ALA A 313 -13.85 -1.89 27.33
N LEU A 314 -15.10 -1.45 27.15
CA LEU A 314 -15.75 -0.40 27.94
C LEU A 314 -16.49 -0.93 29.18
N GLY A 315 -16.38 -2.23 29.50
CA GLY A 315 -17.02 -2.82 30.69
C GLY A 315 -18.55 -2.93 30.60
N GLY A 316 -19.11 -3.03 29.40
CA GLY A 316 -20.56 -3.06 29.15
C GLY A 316 -21.21 -1.67 29.09
N GLU A 317 -20.41 -0.60 29.03
CA GLU A 317 -20.88 0.78 29.11
C GLU A 317 -20.80 1.51 27.76
N MET A 318 -21.33 0.93 26.69
CA MET A 318 -21.34 1.57 25.35
C MET A 318 -22.06 2.93 25.31
N GLU A 319 -22.96 3.19 26.25
CA GLU A 319 -23.70 4.45 26.40
C GLU A 319 -23.00 5.46 27.34
N ARG A 320 -21.80 5.12 27.86
CA ARG A 320 -20.98 6.06 28.64
C ARG A 320 -20.62 7.28 27.78
N VAL A 321 -20.87 8.46 28.33
CA VAL A 321 -20.60 9.72 27.65
C VAL A 321 -19.14 10.12 27.88
N PHE A 322 -18.43 10.32 26.78
CA PHE A 322 -17.09 10.89 26.73
C PHE A 322 -17.18 12.35 26.29
N GLN A 323 -16.37 13.21 26.89
CA GLN A 323 -16.37 14.65 26.64
C GLN A 323 -15.06 15.10 26.01
N THR A 324 -15.19 15.97 24.99
CA THR A 324 -14.12 16.78 24.43
C THR A 324 -14.38 18.25 24.74
N ALA A 325 -13.47 19.14 24.36
CA ALA A 325 -13.65 20.58 24.54
C ALA A 325 -14.89 21.16 23.82
N SER A 326 -15.34 20.54 22.72
CA SER A 326 -16.38 21.09 21.84
C SER A 326 -17.60 20.18 21.62
N SER A 327 -17.53 18.91 22.00
CA SER A 327 -18.60 17.93 21.78
C SER A 327 -18.56 16.78 22.79
N SER A 328 -19.66 16.04 22.87
CA SER A 328 -19.77 14.78 23.61
C SER A 328 -20.25 13.66 22.71
N PHE A 329 -19.78 12.44 22.94
CA PHE A 329 -20.17 11.24 22.19
C PHE A 329 -20.15 10.01 23.10
N THR A 330 -20.65 8.89 22.62
CA THR A 330 -20.69 7.60 23.33
C THR A 330 -19.86 6.54 22.62
N GLY A 331 -19.59 5.41 23.29
CA GLY A 331 -18.97 4.24 22.66
C GLY A 331 -19.78 3.72 21.47
N ARG A 332 -21.12 3.86 21.53
CA ARG A 332 -22.03 3.55 20.42
C ARG A 332 -21.85 4.45 19.20
N ASP A 333 -21.62 5.74 19.41
CA ASP A 333 -21.33 6.67 18.29
C ASP A 333 -20.02 6.29 17.60
N LEU A 334 -18.99 5.91 18.37
CA LEU A 334 -17.73 5.40 17.82
C LEU A 334 -17.91 4.09 17.03
N TYR A 335 -18.81 3.20 17.48
CA TYR A 335 -19.15 1.98 16.74
C TYR A 335 -19.83 2.31 15.39
N TYR A 336 -20.76 3.27 15.38
CA TYR A 336 -21.39 3.71 14.14
C TYR A 336 -20.40 4.38 13.18
N CYS A 337 -19.43 5.15 13.70
CA CYS A 337 -18.29 5.63 12.92
C CYS A 337 -17.50 4.47 12.30
N GLY A 338 -17.24 3.41 13.08
CA GLY A 338 -16.59 2.19 12.58
C GLY A 338 -17.39 1.53 11.45
N LEU A 339 -18.72 1.41 11.58
CA LEU A 339 -19.58 0.89 10.50
C LEU A 339 -19.53 1.75 9.24
N ILE A 340 -19.49 3.08 9.38
CA ILE A 340 -19.30 3.99 8.26
C ILE A 340 -17.97 3.70 7.56
N GLY A 341 -16.89 3.47 8.32
CA GLY A 341 -15.60 3.02 7.77
C GLY A 341 -15.71 1.73 6.95
N LEU A 342 -16.43 0.72 7.45
CA LEU A 342 -16.66 -0.52 6.69
C LEU A 342 -17.46 -0.30 5.41
N ILE A 343 -18.49 0.57 5.46
CA ILE A 343 -19.31 0.93 4.30
C ILE A 343 -18.46 1.67 3.26
N VAL A 344 -17.68 2.67 3.69
CA VAL A 344 -16.74 3.41 2.84
C VAL A 344 -15.75 2.46 2.17
N THR A 345 -15.21 1.50 2.92
CA THR A 345 -14.33 0.45 2.37
C THR A 345 -15.01 -0.34 1.26
N GLY A 346 -16.22 -0.87 1.51
CA GLY A 346 -16.97 -1.62 0.51
C GLY A 346 -17.30 -0.81 -0.74
N LEU A 347 -17.68 0.46 -0.57
CA LEU A 347 -17.96 1.37 -1.68
C LEU A 347 -16.72 1.69 -2.51
N ILE A 348 -15.58 1.98 -1.88
CA ILE A 348 -14.32 2.25 -2.58
C ILE A 348 -13.87 1.03 -3.39
N ILE A 349 -13.96 -0.17 -2.81
CA ILE A 349 -13.64 -1.42 -3.49
C ILE A 349 -14.51 -1.60 -4.73
N TRP A 350 -15.82 -1.44 -4.57
CA TRP A 350 -16.78 -1.59 -5.67
C TRP A 350 -16.60 -0.55 -6.77
N ILE A 351 -16.38 0.72 -6.40
CA ILE A 351 -16.12 1.80 -7.37
C ILE A 351 -14.81 1.54 -8.12
N THR A 352 -13.76 1.09 -7.44
CA THR A 352 -12.48 0.80 -8.08
C THR A 352 -12.63 -0.33 -9.10
N GLU A 353 -13.33 -1.40 -8.74
CA GLU A 353 -13.66 -2.48 -9.69
C GLU A 353 -14.46 -1.99 -10.89
N TYR A 354 -15.40 -1.06 -10.72
CA TYR A 354 -16.12 -0.47 -11.86
C TYR A 354 -15.19 0.25 -12.85
N TYR A 355 -14.16 0.94 -12.35
CA TYR A 355 -13.22 1.68 -13.19
C TYR A 355 -12.14 0.79 -13.81
N THR A 356 -11.79 -0.32 -13.18
CA THR A 356 -10.70 -1.19 -13.64
C THR A 356 -11.15 -2.52 -14.20
N GLY A 357 -12.37 -2.99 -13.96
CA GLY A 357 -12.85 -4.29 -14.42
C GLY A 357 -13.23 -4.31 -15.92
N THR A 358 -12.93 -5.43 -16.59
CA THR A 358 -13.16 -5.64 -18.05
C THR A 358 -14.63 -5.65 -18.45
N ASP A 359 -15.53 -5.89 -17.51
CA ASP A 359 -16.98 -5.94 -17.74
C ASP A 359 -17.64 -4.57 -17.87
N TYR A 360 -16.94 -3.51 -17.49
CA TYR A 360 -17.52 -2.18 -17.32
C TYR A 360 -17.14 -1.20 -18.43
N ARG A 361 -17.93 -0.12 -18.52
CA ARG A 361 -17.77 0.96 -19.52
C ARG A 361 -16.34 1.54 -19.55
N PRO A 362 -15.69 1.85 -18.41
CA PRO A 362 -14.39 2.54 -18.45
C PRO A 362 -13.33 1.76 -19.23
N VAL A 363 -13.11 0.50 -18.90
CA VAL A 363 -12.14 -0.37 -19.60
C VAL A 363 -12.53 -0.61 -21.06
N ARG A 364 -13.80 -0.96 -21.31
CA ARG A 364 -14.28 -1.21 -22.69
C ARG A 364 -14.16 0.02 -23.59
N SER A 365 -14.29 1.21 -23.03
CA SER A 365 -14.10 2.46 -23.77
C SER A 365 -12.65 2.65 -24.23
N ILE A 366 -11.67 2.31 -23.37
CA ILE A 366 -10.24 2.38 -23.70
C ILE A 366 -9.90 1.35 -24.78
N ALA A 367 -10.36 0.10 -24.60
CA ALA A 367 -10.14 -0.97 -25.57
C ALA A 367 -10.73 -0.62 -26.95
N LYS A 368 -11.94 -0.06 -27.00
CA LYS A 368 -12.55 0.41 -28.24
C LYS A 368 -11.75 1.54 -28.88
N SER A 369 -11.25 2.49 -28.10
CA SER A 369 -10.43 3.59 -28.61
C SER A 369 -9.13 3.10 -29.26
N SER A 370 -8.59 1.95 -28.83
CA SER A 370 -7.42 1.32 -29.45
C SER A 370 -7.59 1.00 -30.94
N GLU A 371 -8.81 0.79 -31.43
CA GLU A 371 -9.08 0.57 -32.87
C GLU A 371 -8.67 1.76 -33.74
N THR A 372 -8.57 2.95 -33.15
CA THR A 372 -8.21 4.20 -33.83
C THR A 372 -6.76 4.62 -33.59
N GLY A 373 -5.98 3.81 -32.85
CA GLY A 373 -4.55 3.98 -32.66
C GLY A 373 -4.10 4.35 -31.24
N HIS A 374 -2.78 4.52 -31.08
CA HIS A 374 -2.12 4.76 -29.80
C HIS A 374 -2.57 6.06 -29.12
N GLY A 375 -2.68 7.15 -29.89
CA GLY A 375 -3.03 8.47 -29.34
C GLY A 375 -4.41 8.53 -28.72
N THR A 376 -5.41 7.92 -29.37
CA THR A 376 -6.79 7.87 -28.86
C THR A 376 -6.94 6.93 -27.68
N ASN A 377 -6.18 5.83 -27.63
CA ASN A 377 -6.08 4.98 -26.44
C ASN A 377 -5.56 5.77 -25.22
N VAL A 378 -4.44 6.49 -25.37
CA VAL A 378 -3.86 7.28 -24.28
C VAL A 378 -4.80 8.42 -23.85
N ILE A 379 -5.42 9.13 -24.80
CA ILE A 379 -6.40 10.19 -24.47
C ILE A 379 -7.57 9.61 -23.67
N GLN A 380 -8.12 8.48 -24.11
CA GLN A 380 -9.26 7.85 -23.44
C GLN A 380 -8.90 7.38 -22.04
N GLY A 381 -7.74 6.74 -21.86
CA GLY A 381 -7.32 6.29 -20.53
C GLY A 381 -7.02 7.44 -19.58
N LEU A 382 -6.42 8.55 -20.05
CA LEU A 382 -6.26 9.77 -19.23
C LEU A 382 -7.61 10.37 -18.84
N ALA A 383 -8.61 10.36 -19.73
CA ALA A 383 -9.95 10.83 -19.40
C ALA A 383 -10.59 9.96 -18.30
N ILE A 384 -10.50 8.63 -18.41
CA ILE A 384 -10.97 7.69 -17.37
C ILE A 384 -10.19 7.86 -16.06
N SER A 385 -8.88 8.08 -16.13
CA SER A 385 -8.00 8.38 -15.00
C SER A 385 -8.54 9.56 -14.20
N LEU A 386 -8.84 10.68 -14.86
CA LEU A 386 -9.39 11.88 -14.22
C LEU A 386 -10.81 11.65 -13.68
N GLU A 387 -11.66 10.98 -14.45
CA GLU A 387 -13.05 10.67 -14.07
C GLU A 387 -13.12 9.81 -12.79
N SER A 388 -12.22 8.83 -12.66
CA SER A 388 -12.23 7.83 -11.57
C SER A 388 -12.05 8.44 -10.17
N THR A 389 -11.60 9.67 -10.07
CA THR A 389 -11.44 10.38 -8.79
C THR A 389 -12.76 10.86 -8.19
N ALA A 390 -13.81 11.05 -9.00
CA ALA A 390 -15.03 11.72 -8.57
C ALA A 390 -15.83 10.89 -7.56
N LEU A 391 -16.16 9.63 -7.90
CA LEU A 391 -17.00 8.78 -7.05
C LEU A 391 -16.34 8.43 -5.71
N PRO A 392 -15.06 7.99 -5.66
CA PRO A 392 -14.40 7.72 -4.38
C PRO A 392 -14.34 8.96 -3.49
N THR A 393 -14.09 10.15 -4.07
CA THR A 393 -14.06 11.40 -3.32
C THR A 393 -15.42 11.74 -2.73
N LEU A 394 -16.51 11.57 -3.49
CA LEU A 394 -17.87 11.79 -2.96
C LEU A 394 -18.19 10.85 -1.79
N VAL A 395 -17.78 9.59 -1.88
CA VAL A 395 -17.93 8.61 -0.79
C VAL A 395 -17.12 9.04 0.43
N ILE A 396 -15.88 9.48 0.26
CA ILE A 396 -15.02 9.97 1.34
C ILE A 396 -15.64 11.22 1.98
N CYS A 397 -16.12 12.19 1.20
CA CYS A 397 -16.80 13.38 1.72
C CYS A 397 -18.04 13.03 2.54
N ALA A 398 -18.88 12.11 2.05
CA ALA A 398 -20.04 11.65 2.81
C ALA A 398 -19.62 10.94 4.10
N GLY A 399 -18.61 10.06 4.04
CA GLY A 399 -18.04 9.38 5.20
C GLY A 399 -17.51 10.36 6.26
N ILE A 400 -16.77 11.40 5.82
CA ILE A 400 -16.26 12.46 6.69
C ILE A 400 -17.42 13.18 7.38
N ILE A 401 -18.41 13.64 6.63
CA ILE A 401 -19.52 14.43 7.21
C ILE A 401 -20.29 13.61 8.24
N VAL A 402 -20.65 12.37 7.92
CA VAL A 402 -21.46 11.55 8.83
C VAL A 402 -20.66 11.15 10.07
N ALA A 403 -19.41 10.69 9.91
CA ALA A 403 -18.59 10.31 11.06
C ALA A 403 -18.22 11.52 11.94
N TYR A 404 -17.97 12.68 11.34
CA TYR A 404 -17.72 13.93 12.08
C TYR A 404 -18.94 14.40 12.86
N GLN A 405 -20.15 14.27 12.32
CA GLN A 405 -21.37 14.63 13.05
C GLN A 405 -21.64 13.74 14.27
N LEU A 406 -21.18 12.48 14.24
CA LEU A 406 -21.37 11.54 15.34
C LEU A 406 -20.36 11.73 16.47
N ALA A 407 -19.06 11.88 16.16
CA ALA A 407 -18.01 11.94 17.18
C ALA A 407 -16.85 12.89 16.82
N GLY A 408 -17.09 13.89 15.97
CA GLY A 408 -16.08 14.86 15.54
C GLY A 408 -14.88 14.19 14.87
N ILE A 409 -13.68 14.72 15.14
CA ILE A 409 -12.45 14.18 14.57
C ILE A 409 -12.11 12.76 15.05
N LEU A 410 -12.54 12.40 16.27
CA LEU A 410 -12.43 11.03 16.76
C LEU A 410 -13.31 10.06 15.97
N GLY A 411 -14.50 10.51 15.54
CA GLY A 411 -15.33 9.74 14.62
C GLY A 411 -14.60 9.40 13.31
N LEU A 412 -13.84 10.35 12.75
CA LEU A 412 -12.99 10.10 11.58
C LEU A 412 -11.89 9.06 11.87
N GLY A 413 -11.25 9.15 13.04
CA GLY A 413 -10.24 8.19 13.50
C GLY A 413 -10.80 6.76 13.62
N PHE A 414 -11.99 6.61 14.21
CA PHE A 414 -12.64 5.30 14.35
C PHE A 414 -13.17 4.74 13.03
N ALA A 415 -13.65 5.61 12.13
CA ALA A 415 -13.98 5.20 10.76
C ALA A 415 -12.73 4.68 10.03
N ALA A 416 -11.63 5.43 10.05
CA ALA A 416 -10.36 5.01 9.46
C ALA A 416 -9.81 3.72 10.10
N THR A 417 -9.90 3.60 11.42
CA THR A 417 -9.50 2.40 12.17
C THR A 417 -10.27 1.17 11.69
N ALA A 418 -11.59 1.26 11.51
CA ALA A 418 -12.39 0.15 11.03
C ALA A 418 -12.08 -0.22 9.58
N MET A 419 -11.75 0.77 8.72
CA MET A 419 -11.23 0.48 7.38
C MET A 419 -9.98 -0.38 7.48
N LEU A 420 -8.98 0.03 8.27
CA LEU A 420 -7.71 -0.66 8.44
C LEU A 420 -7.81 -1.98 9.21
N ALA A 421 -8.85 -2.16 10.02
CA ALA A 421 -9.10 -3.41 10.72
C ALA A 421 -9.33 -4.59 9.76
N LEU A 422 -9.77 -4.33 8.52
CA LEU A 422 -9.91 -5.32 7.45
C LEU A 422 -8.61 -5.56 6.64
N ALA A 423 -7.50 -4.89 6.98
CA ALA A 423 -6.26 -4.95 6.20
C ALA A 423 -5.75 -6.37 6.01
N GLY A 424 -5.93 -7.27 6.99
CA GLY A 424 -5.49 -8.66 6.85
C GLY A 424 -6.10 -9.38 5.65
N MET A 425 -7.41 -9.21 5.43
CA MET A 425 -8.10 -9.78 4.27
C MET A 425 -7.78 -9.01 2.99
N VAL A 426 -7.73 -7.67 3.05
CA VAL A 426 -7.48 -6.85 1.85
C VAL A 426 -6.06 -7.08 1.29
N VAL A 427 -5.04 -7.11 2.15
CA VAL A 427 -3.67 -7.47 1.75
C VAL A 427 -3.61 -8.89 1.19
N ALA A 428 -4.43 -9.81 1.69
CA ALA A 428 -4.46 -11.18 1.16
C ALA A 428 -4.97 -11.24 -0.29
N LEU A 429 -5.92 -10.36 -0.65
CA LEU A 429 -6.40 -10.21 -2.02
C LEU A 429 -5.34 -9.59 -2.93
N ASP A 430 -4.53 -8.67 -2.41
CA ASP A 430 -3.48 -8.00 -3.17
C ASP A 430 -2.29 -8.93 -3.41
N ALA A 431 -1.73 -9.49 -2.34
CA ALA A 431 -0.56 -10.38 -2.39
C ALA A 431 -0.84 -11.71 -3.11
N TYR A 432 -2.10 -12.01 -3.43
CA TYR A 432 -2.47 -13.07 -4.37
C TYR A 432 -1.99 -12.75 -5.80
N GLY A 433 -2.10 -11.50 -6.25
CA GLY A 433 -1.80 -11.09 -7.63
C GLY A 433 -0.36 -11.35 -8.06
N PRO A 434 0.67 -10.83 -7.36
CA PRO A 434 2.08 -11.06 -7.72
C PRO A 434 2.47 -12.55 -7.74
N VAL A 435 1.79 -13.37 -6.93
CA VAL A 435 2.05 -14.82 -6.88
C VAL A 435 1.51 -15.50 -8.14
N THR A 436 0.38 -15.04 -8.67
CA THR A 436 -0.22 -15.60 -9.90
C THR A 436 0.47 -15.13 -11.15
N ASP A 437 0.93 -13.88 -11.13
CA ASP A 437 1.74 -13.23 -12.18
C ASP A 437 3.02 -14.03 -12.43
N ASN A 438 3.85 -14.17 -11.39
CA ASN A 438 5.03 -15.04 -11.41
C ASN A 438 4.71 -16.51 -11.73
N ALA A 439 3.55 -17.02 -11.34
CA ALA A 439 3.19 -18.39 -11.66
C ALA A 439 2.99 -18.59 -13.17
N GLY A 440 2.46 -17.57 -13.85
CA GLY A 440 2.40 -17.49 -15.31
C GLY A 440 3.79 -17.41 -15.92
N GLY A 441 4.64 -16.51 -15.43
CA GLY A 441 6.02 -16.38 -15.91
C GLY A 441 6.83 -17.67 -15.80
N ILE A 442 6.72 -18.39 -14.68
CA ILE A 442 7.34 -19.71 -14.49
C ILE A 442 6.77 -20.74 -15.47
N ALA A 443 5.46 -20.71 -15.74
CA ALA A 443 4.84 -21.66 -16.68
C ALA A 443 5.40 -21.50 -18.09
N GLU A 444 5.56 -20.26 -18.54
CA GLU A 444 6.11 -19.94 -19.86
C GLU A 444 7.60 -20.25 -19.95
N MET A 445 8.40 -19.79 -18.98
CA MET A 445 9.85 -20.05 -18.94
C MET A 445 10.20 -21.55 -18.83
N ALA A 446 9.32 -22.35 -18.23
CA ALA A 446 9.47 -23.80 -18.12
C ALA A 446 8.91 -24.57 -19.33
N GLY A 447 8.26 -23.90 -20.29
CA GLY A 447 7.65 -24.52 -21.47
C GLY A 447 6.56 -25.52 -21.13
N LEU A 448 5.71 -25.21 -20.14
CA LEU A 448 4.58 -26.06 -19.76
C LEU A 448 3.46 -26.01 -20.81
N ASP A 449 2.51 -26.95 -20.71
CA ASP A 449 1.35 -27.00 -21.60
C ASP A 449 0.56 -25.67 -21.57
N GLU A 450 0.03 -25.27 -22.72
CA GLU A 450 -0.77 -24.04 -22.89
C GLU A 450 -1.97 -23.95 -21.92
N THR A 451 -2.51 -25.10 -21.52
CA THR A 451 -3.59 -25.17 -20.52
C THR A 451 -3.17 -24.66 -19.14
N VAL A 452 -1.89 -24.76 -18.77
CA VAL A 452 -1.34 -24.21 -17.53
C VAL A 452 -1.28 -22.70 -17.64
N ARG A 453 -0.73 -22.17 -18.74
CA ARG A 453 -0.67 -20.72 -19.00
C ARG A 453 -2.06 -20.09 -19.04
N SER A 454 -3.01 -20.71 -19.73
CA SER A 454 -4.41 -20.23 -19.74
C SER A 454 -5.04 -20.15 -18.34
N ARG A 455 -4.73 -21.11 -17.46
CA ARG A 455 -5.22 -21.08 -16.06
C ARG A 455 -4.51 -20.01 -15.24
N THR A 456 -3.20 -19.83 -15.40
CA THR A 456 -2.46 -18.77 -14.69
C THR A 456 -2.85 -17.38 -15.18
N ASP A 457 -3.07 -17.19 -16.48
CA ASP A 457 -3.56 -15.93 -17.05
C ASP A 457 -4.95 -15.56 -16.49
N ALA A 458 -5.85 -16.54 -16.33
CA ALA A 458 -7.15 -16.32 -15.70
C ALA A 458 -7.02 -15.92 -14.22
N LEU A 459 -6.03 -16.47 -13.50
CA LEU A 459 -5.74 -16.10 -12.11
C LEU A 459 -5.14 -14.69 -12.02
N ASP A 460 -4.21 -14.36 -12.92
CA ASP A 460 -3.50 -13.09 -13.01
C ASP A 460 -4.43 -11.92 -13.37
N ALA A 461 -5.33 -12.10 -14.35
CA ALA A 461 -6.30 -11.07 -14.72
C ALA A 461 -7.17 -10.62 -13.52
N VAL A 462 -7.52 -11.55 -12.64
CA VAL A 462 -8.19 -11.21 -11.37
C VAL A 462 -7.23 -10.56 -10.38
N GLY A 463 -5.97 -10.99 -10.34
CA GLY A 463 -4.89 -10.36 -9.60
C GLY A 463 -4.73 -8.87 -9.91
N ASN A 464 -4.75 -8.46 -11.18
CA ASN A 464 -4.63 -7.04 -11.55
C ASN A 464 -5.80 -6.20 -11.03
N THR A 465 -7.00 -6.78 -11.04
CA THR A 465 -8.18 -6.14 -10.45
C THR A 465 -8.05 -6.03 -8.92
N THR A 466 -7.58 -7.07 -8.23
CA THR A 466 -7.41 -7.02 -6.77
C THR A 466 -6.25 -6.12 -6.32
N LYS A 467 -5.16 -6.04 -7.09
CA LYS A 467 -4.08 -5.04 -6.91
C LYS A 467 -4.69 -3.63 -6.97
N ALA A 468 -5.48 -3.31 -7.99
CA ALA A 468 -6.09 -1.99 -8.14
C ALA A 468 -7.07 -1.66 -7.00
N VAL A 469 -7.96 -2.59 -6.66
CA VAL A 469 -8.92 -2.46 -5.54
C VAL A 469 -8.21 -2.19 -4.23
N THR A 470 -7.12 -2.90 -3.94
CA THR A 470 -6.36 -2.72 -2.70
C THR A 470 -5.63 -1.39 -2.66
N LYS A 471 -5.04 -0.96 -3.78
CA LYS A 471 -4.44 0.38 -3.87
C LYS A 471 -5.50 1.47 -3.66
N GLY A 472 -6.69 1.33 -4.25
CA GLY A 472 -7.82 2.24 -4.01
C GLY A 472 -8.23 2.31 -2.54
N TYR A 473 -8.30 1.15 -1.86
CA TYR A 473 -8.52 1.06 -0.42
C TYR A 473 -7.41 1.74 0.41
N ALA A 474 -6.14 1.49 0.08
CA ALA A 474 -5.00 2.10 0.77
C ALA A 474 -5.03 3.62 0.66
N ILE A 475 -5.31 4.14 -0.53
CA ILE A 475 -5.40 5.58 -0.81
C ILE A 475 -6.60 6.21 -0.09
N GLY A 476 -7.79 5.59 -0.19
CA GLY A 476 -9.00 6.12 0.44
C GLY A 476 -8.93 6.13 1.96
N SER A 477 -8.37 5.08 2.56
CA SER A 477 -8.14 5.02 4.00
C SER A 477 -7.09 6.01 4.47
N ALA A 478 -6.02 6.21 3.71
CA ALA A 478 -5.01 7.21 4.01
C ALA A 478 -5.53 8.65 3.91
N GLY A 479 -6.47 8.93 3.00
CA GLY A 479 -7.15 10.23 2.95
C GLY A 479 -7.85 10.57 4.28
N LEU A 480 -8.56 9.60 4.86
CA LEU A 480 -9.18 9.75 6.19
C LEU A 480 -8.14 9.80 7.32
N ALA A 481 -7.13 8.92 7.29
CA ALA A 481 -6.07 8.89 8.30
C ALA A 481 -5.23 10.17 8.31
N ALA A 482 -5.01 10.80 7.16
CA ALA A 482 -4.26 12.04 7.08
C ALA A 482 -5.06 13.24 7.65
N LEU A 483 -6.39 13.24 7.55
CA LEU A 483 -7.23 14.22 8.25
C LEU A 483 -7.16 14.05 9.78
N VAL A 484 -7.04 12.80 10.25
CA VAL A 484 -6.81 12.47 11.67
C VAL A 484 -5.45 13.01 12.13
N LEU A 485 -4.40 12.84 11.32
CA LEU A 485 -3.07 13.42 11.59
C LEU A 485 -3.09 14.96 11.60
N PHE A 486 -3.86 15.58 10.71
CA PHE A 486 -4.06 17.04 10.74
C PHE A 486 -4.76 17.49 12.04
N GLY A 487 -5.70 16.69 12.54
CA GLY A 487 -6.27 16.89 13.87
C GLY A 487 -5.22 16.91 14.98
N ALA A 488 -4.32 15.93 14.97
CA ALA A 488 -3.21 15.86 15.92
C ALA A 488 -2.31 17.10 15.82
N TYR A 489 -2.04 17.59 14.60
CA TYR A 489 -1.26 18.80 14.38
C TYR A 489 -1.87 20.02 15.05
N THR A 490 -3.19 20.22 14.90
CA THR A 490 -3.86 21.34 15.56
C THR A 490 -3.89 21.22 17.09
N ALA A 491 -4.00 20.01 17.63
CA ALA A 491 -3.96 19.78 19.07
C ALA A 491 -2.57 20.03 19.67
N ASP A 492 -1.52 19.61 18.96
CA ASP A 492 -0.15 19.84 19.37
C ASP A 492 0.23 21.31 19.32
N LEU A 493 -0.23 22.07 18.33
CA LEU A 493 -0.08 23.54 18.34
C LEU A 493 -0.68 24.17 19.59
N ASN A 494 -1.91 23.78 19.96
CA ASN A 494 -2.57 24.31 21.15
C ASN A 494 -1.87 23.90 22.46
N THR A 495 -1.16 22.77 22.46
CA THR A 495 -0.46 22.27 23.65
C THR A 495 0.94 22.85 23.78
N TYR A 496 1.75 22.79 22.72
CA TYR A 496 3.14 23.21 22.74
C TYR A 496 3.32 24.72 22.57
N PHE A 497 2.39 25.38 21.86
CA PHE A 497 2.49 26.78 21.48
C PHE A 497 1.21 27.53 21.84
N SER A 498 0.68 27.34 23.06
CA SER A 498 -0.55 27.97 23.53
C SER A 498 -0.56 29.49 23.45
N ASP A 499 0.62 30.12 23.49
CA ASP A 499 0.81 31.56 23.40
C ASP A 499 0.81 32.08 21.95
N VAL A 500 0.85 31.17 20.97
CA VAL A 500 0.87 31.48 19.53
C VAL A 500 -0.51 31.24 18.93
N THR A 501 -1.22 32.32 18.63
CA THR A 501 -2.51 32.21 17.92
C THR A 501 -2.26 31.96 16.43
N VAL A 502 -2.55 30.73 15.98
CA VAL A 502 -2.43 30.33 14.57
C VAL A 502 -3.78 30.48 13.86
N ASP A 503 -3.82 31.28 12.79
CA ASP A 503 -5.03 31.50 11.98
C ASP A 503 -5.03 30.62 10.73
N PHE A 504 -5.98 29.69 10.65
CA PHE A 504 -6.23 28.83 9.48
C PHE A 504 -7.31 29.36 8.53
N GLY A 505 -7.79 30.60 8.73
CA GLY A 505 -8.75 31.24 7.85
C GLY A 505 -8.23 31.39 6.43
N LEU A 506 -9.08 31.19 5.43
CA LEU A 506 -8.71 31.38 4.01
C LEU A 506 -8.37 32.84 3.67
N SER A 507 -8.70 33.79 4.54
CA SER A 507 -8.25 35.18 4.47
C SER A 507 -6.77 35.36 4.79
N ASN A 508 -6.13 34.38 5.46
CA ASN A 508 -4.71 34.40 5.74
C ASN A 508 -3.91 33.99 4.47
N PRO A 509 -3.08 34.88 3.90
CA PRO A 509 -2.33 34.57 2.69
C PRO A 509 -1.37 33.39 2.86
N TYR A 510 -0.85 33.16 4.07
CA TYR A 510 0.07 32.05 4.35
C TYR A 510 -0.62 30.69 4.30
N VAL A 511 -1.93 30.64 4.63
CA VAL A 511 -2.75 29.43 4.44
C VAL A 511 -2.89 29.12 2.95
N VAL A 512 -3.19 30.13 2.13
CA VAL A 512 -3.29 29.95 0.67
C VAL A 512 -1.96 29.49 0.07
N VAL A 513 -0.84 30.09 0.49
CA VAL A 513 0.51 29.68 0.09
C VAL A 513 0.75 28.22 0.49
N GLY A 514 0.47 27.85 1.73
CA GLY A 514 0.58 26.48 2.21
C GLY A 514 -0.23 25.51 1.35
N LEU A 515 -1.50 25.80 1.07
CA LEU A 515 -2.36 24.96 0.23
C LEU A 515 -1.76 24.74 -1.18
N PHE A 516 -1.26 25.79 -1.83
CA PHE A 516 -0.63 25.66 -3.15
C PHE A 516 0.67 24.84 -3.09
N LEU A 517 1.53 25.12 -2.11
CA LEU A 517 2.76 24.35 -1.92
C LEU A 517 2.44 22.87 -1.69
N GLY A 518 1.47 22.58 -0.82
CA GLY A 518 1.05 21.21 -0.55
C GLY A 518 0.45 20.50 -1.76
N ALA A 519 -0.47 21.15 -2.47
CA ALA A 519 -1.11 20.58 -3.66
C ALA A 519 -0.12 20.31 -4.80
N MET A 520 0.97 21.08 -4.89
CA MET A 520 2.03 20.88 -5.87
C MET A 520 2.88 19.63 -5.60
N LEU A 521 3.09 19.27 -4.34
CA LEU A 521 4.03 18.21 -3.97
C LEU A 521 3.70 16.84 -4.61
N PRO A 522 2.45 16.34 -4.58
CA PRO A 522 2.09 15.07 -5.23
C PRO A 522 2.35 15.05 -6.74
N TYR A 523 2.13 16.17 -7.44
CA TYR A 523 2.41 16.28 -8.87
C TYR A 523 3.91 16.22 -9.15
N LEU A 524 4.70 16.94 -8.36
CA LEU A 524 6.15 16.93 -8.49
C LEU A 524 6.72 15.54 -8.19
N PHE A 525 6.23 14.91 -7.12
CA PHE A 525 6.61 13.55 -6.75
C PHE A 525 6.26 12.54 -7.84
N GLY A 526 5.03 12.60 -8.36
CA GLY A 526 4.58 11.75 -9.47
C GLY A 526 5.43 11.93 -10.72
N ALA A 527 5.75 13.17 -11.11
CA ALA A 527 6.62 13.46 -12.25
C ALA A 527 8.03 12.88 -12.06
N MET A 528 8.62 13.01 -10.87
CA MET A 528 9.92 12.41 -10.58
C MET A 528 9.87 10.87 -10.67
N GLY A 529 8.83 10.25 -10.11
CA GLY A 529 8.63 8.79 -10.18
C GLY A 529 8.48 8.28 -11.61
N MET A 530 7.65 8.94 -12.42
CA MET A 530 7.47 8.57 -13.83
C MET A 530 8.77 8.69 -14.64
N THR A 531 9.50 9.80 -14.48
CA THR A 531 10.76 9.99 -15.21
C THR A 531 11.86 9.05 -14.73
N ALA A 532 11.86 8.64 -13.46
CA ALA A 532 12.74 7.62 -12.93
C ALA A 532 12.52 6.26 -13.60
N VAL A 533 11.26 5.82 -13.73
CA VAL A 533 10.92 4.59 -14.46
C VAL A 533 11.33 4.71 -15.93
N GLY A 534 11.03 5.84 -16.59
CA GLY A 534 11.42 6.04 -17.99
C GLY A 534 12.94 5.93 -18.22
N ARG A 535 13.77 6.46 -17.30
CA ARG A 535 15.23 6.30 -17.35
C ARG A 535 15.67 4.86 -17.09
N ALA A 536 15.07 4.18 -16.11
CA ALA A 536 15.39 2.79 -15.77
C ALA A 536 14.99 1.84 -16.92
N GLY A 537 13.77 1.95 -17.43
CA GLY A 537 13.28 1.16 -18.56
C GLY A 537 14.07 1.42 -19.84
N GLY A 538 14.41 2.68 -20.14
CA GLY A 538 15.28 3.00 -21.28
C GLY A 538 16.66 2.33 -21.20
N ALA A 539 17.23 2.22 -19.99
CA ALA A 539 18.49 1.51 -19.78
C ALA A 539 18.35 -0.01 -19.97
N VAL A 540 17.22 -0.60 -19.58
CA VAL A 540 16.93 -2.03 -19.82
C VAL A 540 16.72 -2.31 -21.31
N VAL A 541 16.01 -1.44 -22.02
CA VAL A 541 15.81 -1.57 -23.48
C VAL A 541 17.15 -1.68 -24.21
N GLU A 542 18.09 -0.77 -23.93
CA GLU A 542 19.42 -0.81 -24.55
C GLU A 542 20.22 -2.06 -24.16
N GLU A 543 20.10 -2.49 -22.91
CA GLU A 543 20.73 -3.71 -22.39
C GLU A 543 20.21 -4.98 -23.10
N VAL A 544 18.88 -5.12 -23.24
CA VAL A 544 18.25 -6.25 -23.94
C VAL A 544 18.67 -6.26 -25.41
N ARG A 545 18.63 -5.10 -26.08
CA ARG A 545 19.08 -4.93 -27.47
C ARG A 545 20.54 -5.30 -27.64
N GLU A 546 21.40 -4.91 -26.70
CA GLU A 546 22.82 -5.24 -26.72
C GLU A 546 23.03 -6.75 -26.63
N GLN A 547 22.35 -7.44 -25.70
CA GLN A 547 22.49 -8.90 -25.57
C GLN A 547 22.03 -9.63 -26.84
N PHE A 548 20.87 -9.28 -27.40
CA PHE A 548 20.37 -9.89 -28.64
C PHE A 548 21.29 -9.65 -29.82
N ARG A 549 21.83 -8.43 -29.96
CA ARG A 549 22.75 -8.09 -31.04
C ARG A 549 24.09 -8.80 -30.91
N ASN A 550 24.63 -8.90 -29.69
CA ASN A 550 25.96 -9.45 -29.45
C ASN A 550 25.97 -10.98 -29.40
N ASN A 551 24.84 -11.62 -29.08
CA ASN A 551 24.70 -13.07 -29.05
C ASN A 551 23.43 -13.54 -29.76
N PRO A 552 23.49 -13.75 -31.10
CA PRO A 552 22.36 -14.28 -31.87
C PRO A 552 21.85 -15.64 -31.37
N GLY A 553 22.71 -16.43 -30.71
CA GLY A 553 22.35 -17.73 -30.14
C GLY A 553 21.27 -17.65 -29.06
N ILE A 554 21.03 -16.48 -28.47
CA ILE A 554 19.92 -16.26 -27.54
C ILE A 554 18.58 -16.41 -28.27
N MET A 555 18.43 -15.76 -29.43
CA MET A 555 17.19 -15.81 -30.21
C MET A 555 16.94 -17.20 -30.81
N GLU A 556 18.03 -17.91 -31.14
CA GLU A 556 18.02 -19.30 -31.60
C GLU A 556 17.76 -20.32 -30.48
N GLY A 557 17.79 -19.89 -29.21
CA GLY A 557 17.62 -20.77 -28.04
C GLY A 557 18.83 -21.67 -27.73
N THR A 558 19.99 -21.42 -28.36
CA THR A 558 21.23 -22.18 -28.16
C THR A 558 22.10 -21.61 -27.04
N SER A 559 21.89 -20.35 -26.64
CA SER A 559 22.60 -19.66 -25.57
C SER A 559 21.63 -19.09 -24.53
N LYS A 560 22.01 -19.14 -23.24
CA LYS A 560 21.27 -18.45 -22.18
C LYS A 560 21.62 -16.95 -22.14
N PRO A 561 20.64 -16.04 -21.98
CA PRO A 561 20.89 -14.63 -21.73
C PRO A 561 21.51 -14.39 -20.34
N ASP A 562 22.13 -13.24 -20.14
CA ASP A 562 22.68 -12.81 -18.85
C ASP A 562 21.63 -12.05 -18.05
N TYR A 563 20.84 -12.79 -17.26
CA TYR A 563 19.82 -12.21 -16.38
C TYR A 563 20.42 -11.39 -15.23
N ALA A 564 21.58 -11.81 -14.70
CA ALA A 564 22.19 -11.20 -13.54
C ALA A 564 22.63 -9.76 -13.82
N ARG A 565 23.13 -9.52 -15.04
CA ARG A 565 23.48 -8.18 -15.54
C ARG A 565 22.27 -7.25 -15.56
N SER A 566 21.13 -7.71 -16.08
CA SER A 566 19.87 -6.94 -16.10
C SER A 566 19.39 -6.59 -14.69
N VAL A 567 19.40 -7.57 -13.78
CA VAL A 567 19.00 -7.38 -12.36
C VAL A 567 19.91 -6.38 -11.64
N ASP A 568 21.24 -6.46 -11.78
CA ASP A 568 22.15 -5.52 -11.11
C ASP A 568 22.05 -4.10 -11.69
N LEU A 569 21.88 -3.96 -13.00
CA LEU A 569 21.66 -2.67 -13.67
C LEU A 569 20.40 -1.98 -13.11
N LEU A 570 19.28 -2.69 -13.09
CA LEU A 570 18.02 -2.17 -12.55
C LEU A 570 18.11 -1.85 -11.06
N THR A 571 18.78 -2.71 -10.29
CA THR A 571 18.99 -2.50 -8.85
C THR A 571 19.74 -1.19 -8.61
N LYS A 572 20.82 -0.95 -9.35
CA LYS A 572 21.61 0.29 -9.26
C LYS A 572 20.80 1.51 -9.65
N ALA A 573 20.02 1.42 -10.74
CA ALA A 573 19.17 2.50 -11.22
C ALA A 573 18.09 2.85 -10.20
N ALA A 574 17.31 1.87 -9.75
CA ALA A 574 16.21 2.06 -8.80
C ALA A 574 16.66 2.71 -7.48
N ILE A 575 17.76 2.22 -6.89
CA ILE A 575 18.29 2.77 -5.64
C ILE A 575 18.77 4.22 -5.80
N LYS A 576 19.39 4.55 -6.94
CA LYS A 576 19.85 5.92 -7.21
C LYS A 576 18.67 6.87 -7.43
N GLU A 577 17.69 6.45 -8.22
CA GLU A 577 16.57 7.27 -8.65
C GLU A 577 15.55 7.53 -7.53
N MET A 578 15.43 6.62 -6.55
CA MET A 578 14.49 6.80 -5.44
C MET A 578 14.91 7.84 -4.38
N ILE A 579 16.18 8.26 -4.33
CA ILE A 579 16.69 9.12 -3.24
C ILE A 579 16.04 10.50 -3.27
N ILE A 580 16.08 11.19 -4.42
CA ILE A 580 15.60 12.58 -4.53
C ILE A 580 14.09 12.66 -4.27
N PRO A 581 13.23 11.83 -4.87
CA PRO A 581 11.79 11.92 -4.62
C PRO A 581 11.44 11.59 -3.17
N SER A 582 12.12 10.62 -2.53
CA SER A 582 11.88 10.28 -1.11
C SER A 582 12.27 11.39 -0.13
N LEU A 583 13.21 12.28 -0.50
CA LEU A 583 13.56 13.43 0.33
C LEU A 583 12.50 14.54 0.29
N LEU A 584 11.70 14.61 -0.78
CA LEU A 584 10.71 15.67 -0.97
C LEU A 584 9.70 15.77 0.20
N PRO A 585 8.98 14.70 0.61
CA PRO A 585 8.03 14.77 1.73
C PRO A 585 8.68 15.00 3.10
N VAL A 586 9.97 14.70 3.25
CA VAL A 586 10.72 14.93 4.50
C VAL A 586 11.21 16.37 4.58
N ALA A 587 11.73 16.91 3.49
CA ALA A 587 12.30 18.25 3.44
C ALA A 587 11.24 19.35 3.35
N ALA A 588 10.13 19.11 2.63
CA ALA A 588 9.14 20.15 2.36
C ALA A 588 8.52 20.77 3.63
N PRO A 589 8.05 20.00 4.65
CA PRO A 589 7.57 20.56 5.91
C PRO A 589 8.59 21.47 6.60
N VAL A 590 9.84 20.99 6.68
CA VAL A 590 10.95 21.67 7.35
C VAL A 590 11.30 22.97 6.63
N ILE A 591 11.46 22.91 5.31
CA ILE A 591 11.80 24.08 4.48
C ILE A 591 10.68 25.13 4.55
N THR A 592 9.42 24.71 4.41
CA THR A 592 8.27 25.62 4.49
C THR A 592 8.21 26.33 5.84
N TYR A 593 8.39 25.60 6.95
CA TYR A 593 8.40 26.20 8.28
C TYR A 593 9.50 27.27 8.41
N TYR A 594 10.76 26.91 8.16
CA TYR A 594 11.88 27.83 8.40
C TYR A 594 11.85 29.04 7.46
N LEU A 595 11.47 28.88 6.19
CA LEU A 595 11.37 29.99 5.25
C LEU A 595 10.27 30.97 5.65
N ILE A 596 9.06 30.47 5.96
CA ILE A 596 7.96 31.36 6.35
C ILE A 596 8.24 31.99 7.72
N ASN A 597 8.85 31.26 8.65
CA ASN A 597 9.23 31.82 9.95
C ASN A 597 10.21 32.99 9.80
N ALA A 598 11.19 32.88 8.89
CA ALA A 598 12.15 33.95 8.61
C ALA A 598 11.51 35.19 7.97
N ILE A 599 10.41 35.03 7.22
CA ILE A 599 9.76 36.11 6.47
C ILE A 599 8.63 36.78 7.29
N ALA A 600 7.86 35.97 8.02
CA ALA A 600 6.55 36.33 8.52
C ALA A 600 6.30 35.93 9.99
N GLY A 601 7.29 35.32 10.63
CA GLY A 601 7.21 34.87 12.02
C GLY A 601 6.50 33.53 12.21
N GLN A 602 6.50 33.09 13.47
CA GLN A 602 6.18 31.71 13.85
C GLN A 602 4.72 31.33 13.60
N ALA A 603 3.76 32.22 13.90
CA ALA A 603 2.34 31.97 13.69
C ALA A 603 2.02 31.74 12.19
N ALA A 604 2.60 32.57 11.31
CA ALA A 604 2.45 32.41 9.87
C ALA A 604 3.10 31.12 9.37
N ALA A 605 4.24 30.73 9.94
CA ALA A 605 4.92 29.48 9.61
C ALA A 605 4.08 28.25 9.96
N PHE A 606 3.47 28.22 11.15
CA PHE A 606 2.56 27.14 11.55
C PHE A 606 1.28 27.10 10.72
N ALA A 607 0.73 28.26 10.34
CA ALA A 607 -0.43 28.33 9.45
C ALA A 607 -0.10 27.77 8.06
N ALA A 608 1.03 28.21 7.47
CA ALA A 608 1.49 27.73 6.16
C ALA A 608 1.80 26.24 6.19
N LEU A 609 2.45 25.75 7.26
CA LEU A 609 2.76 24.32 7.42
C LEU A 609 1.48 23.48 7.52
N GLY A 610 0.54 23.84 8.39
CA GLY A 610 -0.72 23.10 8.51
C GLY A 610 -1.55 23.14 7.22
N ALA A 611 -1.55 24.27 6.51
CA ALA A 611 -2.21 24.38 5.22
C ALA A 611 -1.50 23.57 4.12
N LEU A 612 -0.17 23.43 4.17
CA LEU A 612 0.59 22.52 3.32
C LEU A 612 0.14 21.08 3.52
N LEU A 613 -0.08 20.64 4.77
CA LEU A 613 -0.60 19.30 5.05
C LEU A 613 -1.95 19.06 4.37
N LEU A 614 -2.90 19.99 4.52
CA LEU A 614 -4.20 19.91 3.84
C LEU A 614 -4.06 19.91 2.31
N GLY A 615 -3.18 20.74 1.76
CA GLY A 615 -2.88 20.78 0.33
C GLY A 615 -2.35 19.44 -0.19
N VAL A 616 -1.44 18.80 0.56
CA VAL A 616 -0.90 17.47 0.23
C VAL A 616 -1.99 16.40 0.29
N ILE A 617 -2.87 16.45 1.29
CA ILE A 617 -3.98 15.49 1.42
C ILE A 617 -4.91 15.59 0.21
N VAL A 618 -5.39 16.80 -0.09
CA VAL A 618 -6.34 17.01 -1.20
C VAL A 618 -5.67 16.69 -2.53
N GLY A 619 -4.53 17.32 -2.85
CA GLY A 619 -3.82 17.07 -4.12
C GLY A 619 -3.39 15.61 -4.27
N GLY A 620 -2.93 15.00 -3.18
CA GLY A 620 -2.41 13.64 -3.18
C GLY A 620 -3.50 12.61 -3.38
N LEU A 621 -4.68 12.79 -2.78
CA LEU A 621 -5.82 11.89 -2.98
C LEU A 621 -6.22 11.82 -4.46
N PHE A 622 -6.36 12.97 -5.12
CA PHE A 622 -6.73 13.02 -6.54
C PHE A 622 -5.65 12.41 -7.45
N VAL A 623 -4.38 12.75 -7.21
CA VAL A 623 -3.27 12.20 -8.01
C VAL A 623 -3.17 10.67 -7.83
N ALA A 624 -3.21 10.19 -6.59
CA ALA A 624 -3.07 8.76 -6.29
C ALA A 624 -4.22 7.93 -6.87
N LEU A 625 -5.48 8.37 -6.68
CA LEU A 625 -6.66 7.68 -7.23
C LEU A 625 -6.62 7.67 -8.75
N SER A 626 -6.36 8.83 -9.36
CA SER A 626 -6.30 8.97 -10.82
C SER A 626 -5.25 8.03 -11.41
N MET A 627 -4.00 8.10 -10.93
CA MET A 627 -2.91 7.33 -11.51
C MET A 627 -3.10 5.82 -11.34
N THR A 628 -3.60 5.39 -10.18
CA THR A 628 -3.82 3.97 -9.87
C THR A 628 -4.95 3.38 -10.72
N ALA A 629 -6.13 4.02 -10.73
CA ALA A 629 -7.27 3.50 -11.48
C ALA A 629 -7.08 3.66 -12.99
N GLY A 630 -6.47 4.76 -13.44
CA GLY A 630 -6.14 4.99 -14.85
C GLY A 630 -5.20 3.91 -15.39
N GLY A 631 -4.07 3.67 -14.71
CA GLY A 631 -3.14 2.60 -15.07
C GLY A 631 -3.79 1.21 -15.07
N GLY A 632 -4.57 0.87 -14.04
CA GLY A 632 -5.30 -0.40 -13.99
C GLY A 632 -6.32 -0.55 -15.13
N ALA A 633 -6.95 0.54 -15.56
CA ALA A 633 -7.90 0.53 -16.67
C ALA A 633 -7.21 0.31 -18.03
N TRP A 634 -5.99 0.84 -18.24
CA TRP A 634 -5.19 0.55 -19.43
C TRP A 634 -4.76 -0.91 -19.51
N ASP A 635 -4.26 -1.48 -18.42
CA ASP A 635 -3.84 -2.88 -18.36
C ASP A 635 -5.01 -3.83 -18.68
N ASN A 636 -6.15 -3.62 -18.02
CA ASN A 636 -7.31 -4.46 -18.27
C ASN A 636 -7.94 -4.20 -19.65
N ALA A 637 -7.72 -3.04 -20.28
CA ALA A 637 -8.11 -2.83 -21.66
C ALA A 637 -7.24 -3.64 -22.63
N LYS A 638 -5.94 -3.77 -22.35
CA LYS A 638 -5.03 -4.68 -23.07
C LYS A 638 -5.49 -6.13 -22.90
N LYS A 639 -5.68 -6.61 -21.66
CA LYS A 639 -6.15 -7.99 -21.39
C LYS A 639 -7.50 -8.28 -22.07
N TYR A 640 -8.44 -7.34 -22.05
CA TYR A 640 -9.73 -7.49 -22.75
C TYR A 640 -9.56 -7.72 -24.26
N ILE A 641 -8.58 -7.07 -24.90
CA ILE A 641 -8.25 -7.30 -26.31
C ILE A 641 -7.55 -8.64 -26.49
N GLU A 642 -6.65 -9.01 -25.58
CA GLU A 642 -5.97 -10.31 -25.60
C GLU A 642 -6.93 -11.51 -25.54
N ASP A 643 -8.07 -11.36 -24.86
CA ASP A 643 -9.17 -12.34 -24.81
C ASP A 643 -9.94 -12.50 -26.15
N GLY A 644 -9.50 -11.83 -27.21
CA GLY A 644 -10.05 -11.96 -28.57
C GLY A 644 -11.00 -10.84 -28.99
N ASN A 645 -11.23 -9.84 -28.14
CA ASN A 645 -12.00 -8.66 -28.51
C ASN A 645 -11.17 -7.72 -29.40
N HIS A 646 -11.81 -6.93 -30.26
CA HIS A 646 -11.16 -5.92 -31.11
C HIS A 646 -9.98 -6.44 -31.97
N GLY A 647 -10.01 -7.72 -32.37
CA GLY A 647 -9.02 -8.33 -33.26
C GLY A 647 -7.97 -9.19 -32.57
N GLY A 648 -7.93 -9.25 -31.23
CA GLY A 648 -7.07 -10.19 -30.51
C GLY A 648 -5.59 -9.83 -30.50
N LYS A 649 -4.77 -10.73 -29.93
CA LYS A 649 -3.31 -10.61 -29.86
C LYS A 649 -2.68 -10.37 -31.24
N GLY A 650 -1.74 -9.44 -31.30
CA GLY A 650 -0.99 -9.07 -32.51
C GLY A 650 -1.69 -8.08 -33.46
N SER A 651 -2.97 -7.76 -33.23
CA SER A 651 -3.69 -6.73 -33.99
C SER A 651 -3.14 -5.31 -33.74
N GLU A 652 -3.46 -4.35 -34.61
CA GLU A 652 -3.09 -2.95 -34.40
C GLU A 652 -3.75 -2.36 -33.13
N ALA A 653 -4.98 -2.78 -32.81
CA ALA A 653 -5.63 -2.41 -31.57
C ALA A 653 -4.88 -2.97 -30.35
N HIS A 654 -4.37 -4.20 -30.43
CA HIS A 654 -3.55 -4.79 -29.38
C HIS A 654 -2.25 -4.00 -29.17
N LYS A 655 -1.53 -3.64 -30.23
CA LYS A 655 -0.32 -2.81 -30.13
C LYS A 655 -0.59 -1.43 -29.51
N ALA A 656 -1.72 -0.81 -29.87
CA ALA A 656 -2.16 0.43 -29.26
C ALA A 656 -2.48 0.27 -27.76
N ALA A 657 -3.11 -0.83 -27.37
CA ALA A 657 -3.40 -1.12 -25.97
C ALA A 657 -2.13 -1.39 -25.14
N VAL A 658 -1.15 -2.11 -25.70
CA VAL A 658 0.19 -2.30 -25.07
C VAL A 658 0.89 -0.95 -24.84
N THR A 659 0.74 -0.01 -25.76
CA THR A 659 1.27 1.36 -25.54
C THR A 659 0.56 2.09 -24.41
N GLY A 660 -0.75 1.95 -24.31
CA GLY A 660 -1.51 2.50 -23.18
C GLY A 660 -1.08 1.91 -21.85
N ASP A 661 -0.91 0.59 -21.80
CA ASP A 661 -0.49 -0.14 -20.60
C ASP A 661 0.92 0.24 -20.14
N THR A 662 1.89 0.30 -21.07
CA THR A 662 3.26 0.75 -20.77
C THR A 662 3.36 2.21 -20.31
N VAL A 663 2.40 3.06 -20.69
CA VAL A 663 2.21 4.39 -20.10
C VAL A 663 1.60 4.30 -18.70
N GLY A 664 0.65 3.37 -18.51
CA GLY A 664 -0.06 3.07 -17.27
C GLY A 664 0.78 2.39 -16.19
N ASP A 665 1.85 1.69 -16.53
CA ASP A 665 2.76 0.97 -15.61
C ASP A 665 3.41 1.87 -14.55
N PRO A 666 4.20 2.91 -14.93
CA PRO A 666 4.75 3.84 -13.95
C PRO A 666 3.63 4.58 -13.19
N TYR A 667 2.45 4.70 -13.80
CA TYR A 667 1.26 5.31 -13.21
C TYR A 667 0.74 4.48 -12.03
N LYS A 668 0.45 3.18 -12.24
CA LYS A 668 -0.23 2.30 -11.28
C LYS A 668 0.68 1.57 -10.30
N ASP A 669 1.97 1.43 -10.59
CA ASP A 669 2.88 0.59 -9.79
C ASP A 669 4.06 1.36 -9.19
N THR A 670 4.30 2.60 -9.62
CA THR A 670 5.36 3.43 -9.05
C THR A 670 4.83 4.73 -8.48
N ALA A 671 4.40 5.66 -9.33
CA ALA A 671 4.08 7.03 -8.92
C ALA A 671 2.78 7.09 -8.11
N GLY A 672 1.67 6.56 -8.64
CA GLY A 672 0.35 6.64 -8.01
C GLY A 672 0.32 6.06 -6.59
N PRO A 673 0.72 4.78 -6.39
CA PRO A 673 0.74 4.20 -5.05
C PRO A 673 1.73 4.86 -4.10
N ALA A 674 2.88 5.36 -4.57
CA ALA A 674 3.88 5.99 -3.71
C ALA A 674 3.47 7.39 -3.22
N VAL A 675 2.46 8.03 -3.82
CA VAL A 675 1.83 9.24 -3.26
C VAL A 675 1.17 8.95 -1.90
N ASN A 676 0.68 7.73 -1.67
CA ASN A 676 0.09 7.34 -0.39
C ASN A 676 1.06 7.51 0.81
N PRO A 677 2.23 6.83 0.86
CA PRO A 677 3.21 7.05 1.92
C PRO A 677 3.77 8.47 1.93
N MET A 678 3.83 9.15 0.79
CA MET A 678 4.24 10.56 0.74
C MET A 678 3.31 11.47 1.54
N ILE A 679 1.99 11.31 1.42
CA ILE A 679 1.01 12.09 2.21
C ILE A 679 1.25 11.89 3.70
N LYS A 680 1.37 10.63 4.14
CA LYS A 680 1.53 10.26 5.55
C LYS A 680 2.85 10.78 6.12
N ILE A 681 3.97 10.60 5.41
CA ILE A 681 5.29 11.10 5.86
C ILE A 681 5.28 12.61 6.01
N THR A 682 4.70 13.34 5.05
CA THR A 682 4.67 14.80 5.11
C THR A 682 3.95 15.28 6.38
N ASN A 683 2.84 14.62 6.73
CA ASN A 683 2.08 14.90 7.95
C ASN A 683 2.85 14.54 9.22
N ILE A 684 3.44 13.34 9.28
CA ILE A 684 4.18 12.86 10.46
C ILE A 684 5.42 13.72 10.72
N VAL A 685 6.16 14.09 9.66
CA VAL A 685 7.33 14.97 9.80
C VAL A 685 6.93 16.34 10.34
N ALA A 686 5.78 16.89 9.95
CA ALA A 686 5.28 18.14 10.52
C ALA A 686 4.93 18.00 12.02
N LEU A 687 4.33 16.89 12.44
CA LEU A 687 4.07 16.61 13.87
C LEU A 687 5.36 16.52 14.68
N LEU A 688 6.33 15.73 14.18
CA LEU A 688 7.63 15.60 14.83
C LEU A 688 8.38 16.93 14.86
N LEU A 689 8.28 17.75 13.81
CA LEU A 689 8.86 19.09 13.79
C LEU A 689 8.26 19.97 14.89
N LEU A 690 6.94 19.93 15.12
CA LEU A 690 6.33 20.67 16.24
C LEU A 690 6.89 20.23 17.59
N ALA A 691 6.95 18.92 17.83
CA ALA A 691 7.50 18.38 19.08
C ALA A 691 8.97 18.79 19.27
N MET A 692 9.79 18.72 18.21
CA MET A 692 11.20 19.13 18.26
C MET A 692 11.40 20.63 18.47
N LEU A 693 10.46 21.47 18.05
CA LEU A 693 10.54 22.92 18.25
C LEU A 693 10.06 23.34 19.65
N ALA A 694 9.32 22.47 20.34
CA ALA A 694 8.78 22.72 21.67
C ALA A 694 9.77 22.36 22.80
N HIS A 695 10.67 21.42 22.53
CA HIS A 695 11.75 20.97 23.42
C HIS A 695 13.08 21.65 23.08
#